data_AF-A0A7J3J3L5-F1
#
_entry.id   AF-A0A7J3J3L5-F1
#
_cell.length_a   1.000
_cell.length_b   1.000
_cell.length_c   1.000
_cell.angle_alpha   90.00
_cell.angle_beta   90.00
_cell.angle_gamma   90.00
#
_symmetry.space_group_name_H-M   'P 1'
#
loop_
_entity.id
_entity.type
_entity.pdbx_description
1 polymer ?
#
loop_
_entity_poly.entity_id
_entity_poly.type
_entity_poly.pdbx_seq_one_letter_code
_entity_poly.pdbx_strand_id
1 'polypeptide(L)'
;MEKMLAKCSAATIILTMVLAAFMSALPASAQQVTEIPTWLYITASPNPVGKGQTVYVNAFFSKPLPTSGMANTGDMYENITVRVTKPDGTVVVYGPFVSDACGGIWFNFQPDQVGEWKLQAFYPGEILDLKNSKNPDAPPLIFGGWTRPPVGARVRPAQSDVLTLIVQEEPVGYNYKTPPLPSEYWFRPIYATNWEWGKNFGCGSWFGLRSPAFATTGMYDGMGNFNPYDKAPNTAHIVWTKPTHFGGQPGAPIPSDQMSQYMSTTIATSYFEPIILNGILYYTKYGGPTAEVTGWVAIDLRTGETLWEKPAGKTGREVLRLAQIVRFHSIQEFGCWALLWSVNVATSFFAQPSWLGIYDPFTGTFLANITNIRYNALTNSILDWECHGAMGTLLAWYIEGGNLVLWNSTELFMSNNWARETFRPTGTYNWDAGVMWKVPLPSQYNGVPISLSIAAVTPEAILLRYAPGPGMFLPTSFGWQITCGVEPKTGRIMWGPINQTLPYLHDISVLAARDGVYVLGDKDTHEVYGYSLKNGQKLWGPVKLPGNAWSVISWAAEIAYGKVIVWDYGGYVNALNKDTGELLWSFNTGSSGYDTPYGTYVLWQFGTQSIADGKIFLSQGSMYNPPLHPAWRIAIDVETGKLVWKLLSYSGRCPGAVADGFLVQWNSFDCQIYCIGKGPSRTTVTAKPEVTQVGGAILIEGKVLDNSPGVRQRGIIERFPEGLPAVSDDDMSPWMEYVYMQQIKPELVRGVNVELYAIDESGQAIYIDTVCTDPLNGGVFRLLWTPPKQGTYIISAIFRGTESYYPSNAQTVVGVLLQEPKPATPEQVSEEISSQIAPIQSLINILTILVAIAIVIGVVNLVIAIMKHK
;
A
#
# COMPACT_ATOMS: atom_id res chain seq x y z
N MET A 1 53.59 50.08 -51.54
CA MET A 1 52.59 49.09 -51.08
C MET A 1 52.71 47.75 -51.83
N GLU A 2 53.05 47.71 -53.13
CA GLU A 2 53.30 46.43 -53.84
C GLU A 2 54.50 45.62 -53.32
N LYS A 3 55.58 46.25 -52.86
CA LYS A 3 56.76 45.53 -52.33
C LYS A 3 56.55 44.87 -50.96
N MET A 4 55.45 45.16 -50.26
CA MET A 4 55.09 44.51 -48.99
C MET A 4 54.16 43.30 -49.19
N LEU A 5 53.35 43.28 -50.26
CA LEU A 5 52.50 42.14 -50.62
C LEU A 5 53.29 40.95 -51.18
N ALA A 6 54.40 41.21 -51.89
CA ALA A 6 55.24 40.14 -52.45
C ALA A 6 56.00 39.34 -51.36
N LYS A 7 56.39 39.98 -50.24
CA LYS A 7 57.13 39.32 -49.15
C LYS A 7 56.22 38.50 -48.22
N CYS A 8 54.97 38.90 -48.03
CA CYS A 8 53.98 38.09 -47.29
C CYS A 8 53.48 36.89 -48.11
N SER A 9 53.40 37.00 -49.44
CA SER A 9 52.97 35.89 -50.30
C SER A 9 54.04 34.80 -50.43
N ALA A 10 55.32 35.17 -50.51
CA ALA A 10 56.43 34.20 -50.53
C ALA A 10 56.61 33.47 -49.18
N ALA A 11 56.43 34.16 -48.05
CA ALA A 11 56.46 33.53 -46.72
C ALA A 11 55.29 32.56 -46.51
N THR A 12 54.11 32.86 -47.07
CA THR A 12 52.92 32.00 -46.96
C THR A 12 53.05 30.74 -47.82
N ILE A 13 53.64 30.82 -49.02
CA ILE A 13 53.90 29.66 -49.90
C ILE A 13 54.99 28.75 -49.33
N ILE A 14 56.05 29.32 -48.75
CA ILE A 14 57.11 28.53 -48.11
C ILE A 14 56.60 27.87 -46.82
N LEU A 15 55.75 28.56 -46.04
CA LEU A 15 55.13 27.97 -44.84
C LEU A 15 54.13 26.86 -45.21
N THR A 16 53.38 27.00 -46.30
CA THR A 16 52.47 25.93 -46.78
C THR A 16 53.22 24.75 -47.40
N MET A 17 54.36 24.96 -48.08
CA MET A 17 55.19 23.85 -48.55
C MET A 17 55.96 23.13 -47.43
N VAL A 18 56.37 23.85 -46.37
CA VAL A 18 57.01 23.25 -45.18
C VAL A 18 55.98 22.51 -44.32
N LEU A 19 54.75 23.00 -44.19
CA LEU A 19 53.64 22.27 -43.55
C LEU A 19 53.17 21.04 -44.36
N ALA A 20 53.23 21.09 -45.69
CA ALA A 20 52.97 19.92 -46.54
C ALA A 20 54.10 18.87 -46.46
N ALA A 21 55.36 19.30 -46.29
CA ALA A 21 56.51 18.41 -46.09
C ALA A 21 56.57 17.78 -44.68
N PHE A 22 56.04 18.45 -43.65
CA PHE A 22 55.92 17.87 -42.30
C PHE A 22 54.70 16.96 -42.11
N MET A 23 53.67 17.06 -42.97
CA MET A 23 52.57 16.08 -43.01
C MET A 23 52.87 14.83 -43.84
N SER A 24 53.99 14.78 -44.55
CA SER A 24 54.39 13.63 -45.39
C SER A 24 55.49 12.75 -44.78
N ALA A 25 55.85 12.96 -43.51
CA ALA A 25 56.85 12.14 -42.83
C ALA A 25 56.53 11.91 -41.34
N LEU A 26 55.38 11.30 -41.06
CA LEU A 26 55.26 10.32 -39.99
C LEU A 26 54.58 9.07 -40.58
N PRO A 27 55.23 7.89 -40.54
CA PRO A 27 54.59 6.66 -40.94
C PRO A 27 53.63 6.27 -39.82
N ALA A 28 52.38 6.69 -39.90
CA ALA A 28 51.31 5.83 -39.46
C ALA A 28 50.77 5.18 -40.72
N SER A 29 51.41 4.08 -41.15
CA SER A 29 50.57 2.98 -41.61
C SER A 29 49.50 2.86 -40.53
N ALA A 30 48.26 3.28 -40.82
CA ALA A 30 47.13 2.93 -39.96
C ALA A 30 47.21 1.42 -39.90
N GLN A 31 47.77 0.89 -38.81
CA GLN A 31 48.03 -0.52 -38.68
C GLN A 31 46.65 -1.13 -38.70
N GLN A 32 46.28 -1.71 -39.84
CA GLN A 32 45.01 -2.39 -39.97
C GLN A 32 45.04 -3.44 -38.88
N VAL A 33 44.20 -3.27 -37.85
CA VAL A 33 44.13 -4.21 -36.74
C VAL A 33 43.63 -5.50 -37.37
N THR A 34 44.53 -6.45 -37.62
CA THR A 34 44.21 -7.74 -38.22
C THR A 34 43.95 -8.79 -37.15
N GLU A 35 44.48 -8.61 -35.95
CA GLU A 35 44.25 -9.49 -34.81
C GLU A 35 43.94 -8.72 -33.53
N ILE A 36 42.90 -9.18 -32.81
CA ILE A 36 42.45 -8.61 -31.54
C ILE A 36 42.65 -9.67 -30.44
N PRO A 37 43.50 -9.41 -29.44
CA PRO A 37 43.66 -10.31 -28.30
C PRO A 37 42.44 -10.28 -27.37
N THR A 38 42.13 -11.43 -26.78
CA THR A 38 40.99 -11.66 -25.88
C THR A 38 41.45 -12.22 -24.54
N TRP A 39 40.76 -11.83 -23.48
CA TRP A 39 40.98 -12.34 -22.12
C TRP A 39 39.62 -12.69 -21.53
N LEU A 40 39.40 -13.98 -21.29
CA LEU A 40 38.14 -14.55 -20.81
C LEU A 40 38.30 -14.97 -19.35
N TYR A 41 37.34 -14.58 -18.51
CA TYR A 41 37.28 -14.91 -17.09
C TYR A 41 35.97 -15.62 -16.78
N ILE A 42 35.94 -16.39 -15.69
CA ILE A 42 34.74 -17.06 -15.19
C ILE A 42 34.63 -16.86 -13.68
N THR A 43 33.40 -16.67 -13.22
CA THR A 43 33.04 -16.67 -11.80
C THR A 43 31.79 -17.54 -11.58
N ALA A 44 31.69 -18.11 -10.38
CA ALA A 44 30.56 -18.90 -9.93
C ALA A 44 30.29 -18.55 -8.47
N SER A 45 29.07 -18.11 -8.18
CA SER A 45 28.66 -17.67 -6.85
C SER A 45 27.26 -18.22 -6.50
N PRO A 46 26.94 -18.47 -5.21
CA PRO A 46 27.85 -18.39 -4.07
C PRO A 46 28.91 -19.51 -4.10
N ASN A 47 30.04 -19.29 -3.42
CA ASN A 47 31.11 -20.29 -3.28
C ASN A 47 31.68 -20.18 -1.84
N PRO A 48 31.39 -21.10 -0.92
CA PRO A 48 30.67 -22.37 -1.14
C PRO A 48 29.17 -22.20 -1.44
N VAL A 49 28.51 -23.26 -1.90
CA VAL A 49 27.06 -23.35 -2.18
C VAL A 49 26.47 -24.66 -1.66
N GLY A 50 25.21 -24.68 -1.25
CA GLY A 50 24.52 -25.90 -0.86
C GLY A 50 24.07 -26.75 -2.06
N LYS A 51 24.02 -28.07 -1.90
CA LYS A 51 23.48 -29.00 -2.89
C LYS A 51 22.02 -28.63 -3.23
N GLY A 52 21.72 -28.58 -4.53
CA GLY A 52 20.41 -28.17 -5.04
C GLY A 52 20.15 -26.65 -5.03
N GLN A 53 21.05 -25.83 -4.47
CA GLN A 53 20.93 -24.37 -4.56
C GLN A 53 21.41 -23.86 -5.92
N THR A 54 20.76 -22.80 -6.40
CA THR A 54 21.13 -22.16 -7.67
C THR A 54 22.51 -21.52 -7.58
N VAL A 55 23.40 -21.89 -8.51
CA VAL A 55 24.70 -21.25 -8.74
C VAL A 55 24.57 -20.30 -9.92
N TYR A 56 24.99 -19.06 -9.72
CA TYR A 56 25.10 -18.04 -10.75
C TYR A 56 26.49 -18.08 -11.36
N VAL A 57 26.58 -18.46 -12.63
CA VAL A 57 27.83 -18.50 -13.38
C VAL A 57 27.86 -17.33 -14.34
N ASN A 58 28.96 -16.58 -14.33
CA ASN A 58 29.20 -15.52 -15.28
C ASN A 58 30.55 -15.74 -15.94
N ALA A 59 30.57 -15.79 -17.28
CA ALA A 59 31.80 -15.77 -18.05
C ALA A 59 31.86 -14.46 -18.84
N PHE A 60 32.96 -13.73 -18.73
CA PHE A 60 33.05 -12.38 -19.27
C PHE A 60 34.44 -12.07 -19.79
N PHE A 61 34.49 -11.21 -20.80
CA PHE A 61 35.73 -10.70 -21.37
C PHE A 61 36.17 -9.43 -20.64
N SER A 62 37.48 -9.14 -20.65
CA SER A 62 37.99 -7.90 -20.04
C SER A 62 37.48 -6.61 -20.71
N LYS A 63 36.93 -6.71 -21.91
CA LYS A 63 36.40 -5.60 -22.71
C LYS A 63 35.45 -6.11 -23.80
N PRO A 64 34.44 -5.31 -24.20
CA PRO A 64 33.61 -5.62 -25.35
C PRO A 64 34.40 -5.64 -26.66
N LEU A 65 33.81 -6.18 -27.72
CA LEU A 65 34.41 -6.05 -29.04
C LEU A 65 34.39 -4.58 -29.48
N PRO A 66 35.38 -4.10 -30.25
CA PRO A 66 35.42 -2.71 -30.72
C PRO A 66 34.21 -2.28 -31.54
N THR A 67 33.46 -3.24 -32.06
CA THR A 67 32.28 -3.09 -32.89
C THR A 67 30.98 -3.41 -32.16
N SER A 68 31.01 -3.84 -30.89
CA SER A 68 29.81 -4.07 -30.09
C SER A 68 29.09 -2.74 -29.85
N GLY A 69 27.78 -2.74 -30.10
CA GLY A 69 26.88 -1.62 -29.92
C GLY A 69 25.75 -1.92 -28.93
N MET A 70 25.12 -0.85 -28.43
CA MET A 70 23.96 -0.97 -27.53
C MET A 70 22.78 -1.70 -28.18
N ALA A 71 21.81 -2.15 -27.38
CA ALA A 71 20.66 -2.94 -27.84
C ALA A 71 21.03 -4.19 -28.65
N ASN A 72 22.17 -4.80 -28.30
CA ASN A 72 22.78 -5.94 -28.99
C ASN A 72 23.01 -5.71 -30.50
N THR A 73 23.49 -4.53 -30.89
CA THR A 73 23.83 -4.21 -32.30
C THR A 73 25.34 -4.38 -32.55
N GLY A 74 25.79 -4.58 -33.79
CA GLY A 74 27.21 -4.83 -34.10
C GLY A 74 27.68 -6.24 -33.74
N ASP A 75 29.00 -6.48 -33.59
CA ASP A 75 29.50 -7.81 -33.23
C ASP A 75 29.33 -8.11 -31.72
N MET A 76 29.10 -9.37 -31.38
CA MET A 76 29.09 -9.90 -30.00
C MET A 76 30.02 -11.10 -29.94
N TYR A 77 30.55 -11.45 -28.77
CA TYR A 77 31.34 -12.68 -28.65
C TYR A 77 30.42 -13.89 -28.82
N GLU A 78 30.58 -14.64 -29.91
CA GLU A 78 29.75 -15.81 -30.20
C GLU A 78 30.41 -17.15 -29.82
N ASN A 79 29.57 -18.18 -29.69
CA ASN A 79 29.99 -19.57 -29.44
C ASN A 79 30.78 -19.77 -28.14
N ILE A 80 30.49 -18.97 -27.10
CA ILE A 80 31.08 -19.14 -25.78
C ILE A 80 30.52 -20.42 -25.15
N THR A 81 31.38 -21.29 -24.64
CA THR A 81 30.97 -22.51 -23.93
C THR A 81 31.58 -22.57 -22.55
N VAL A 82 30.87 -23.17 -21.59
CA VAL A 82 31.38 -23.39 -20.23
C VAL A 82 31.34 -24.88 -19.92
N ARG A 83 32.51 -25.46 -19.65
CA ARG A 83 32.64 -26.84 -19.19
C ARG A 83 32.54 -26.87 -17.68
N VAL A 84 31.65 -27.70 -17.17
CA VAL A 84 31.41 -27.94 -15.75
C VAL A 84 31.71 -29.41 -15.47
N THR A 85 32.77 -29.68 -14.72
CA THR A 85 33.19 -31.03 -14.32
C THR A 85 32.68 -31.31 -12.91
N LYS A 86 31.87 -32.35 -12.78
CA LYS A 86 31.33 -32.86 -11.51
C LYS A 86 32.43 -33.53 -10.66
N PRO A 87 32.19 -33.73 -9.35
CA PRO A 87 33.10 -34.48 -8.47
C PRO A 87 33.39 -35.91 -8.95
N ASP A 88 32.42 -36.57 -9.61
CA ASP A 88 32.58 -37.91 -10.19
C ASP A 88 33.37 -37.95 -11.51
N GLY A 89 33.81 -36.79 -12.02
CA GLY A 89 34.53 -36.64 -13.29
C GLY A 89 33.64 -36.46 -14.52
N THR A 90 32.31 -36.51 -14.39
CA THR A 90 31.38 -36.24 -15.49
C THR A 90 31.50 -34.78 -15.93
N VAL A 91 31.60 -34.55 -17.25
CA VAL A 91 31.68 -33.19 -17.81
C VAL A 91 30.37 -32.83 -18.50
N VAL A 92 29.79 -31.69 -18.12
CA VAL A 92 28.64 -31.07 -18.77
C VAL A 92 29.11 -29.79 -19.47
N VAL A 93 28.69 -29.57 -20.70
CA VAL A 93 29.02 -28.36 -21.48
C VAL A 93 27.77 -27.52 -21.61
N TYR A 94 27.83 -26.28 -21.14
CA TYR A 94 26.79 -25.27 -21.31
C TYR A 94 27.14 -24.36 -22.49
N GLY A 95 26.12 -23.93 -23.23
CA GLY A 95 26.24 -23.13 -24.45
C GLY A 95 26.00 -23.97 -25.72
N PRO A 96 26.35 -23.44 -26.91
CA PRO A 96 27.02 -22.16 -27.15
C PRO A 96 26.18 -20.95 -26.73
N PHE A 97 26.83 -19.93 -26.17
CA PHE A 97 26.23 -18.66 -25.78
C PHE A 97 26.77 -17.51 -26.63
N VAL A 98 26.02 -16.41 -26.64
CA VAL A 98 26.36 -15.14 -27.30
C VAL A 98 26.39 -14.05 -26.23
N SER A 99 27.46 -13.27 -26.16
CA SER A 99 27.62 -12.22 -25.14
C SER A 99 26.60 -11.10 -25.27
N ASP A 100 26.42 -10.32 -24.20
CA ASP A 100 25.87 -8.97 -24.30
C ASP A 100 26.89 -7.99 -24.91
N ALA A 101 26.45 -6.74 -25.11
CA ALA A 101 27.25 -5.66 -25.67
C ALA A 101 28.47 -5.25 -24.82
N CYS A 102 28.54 -5.68 -23.55
CA CYS A 102 29.67 -5.45 -22.65
C CYS A 102 30.66 -6.61 -22.65
N GLY A 103 30.33 -7.72 -23.32
CA GLY A 103 31.17 -8.91 -23.42
C GLY A 103 30.97 -9.92 -22.28
N GLY A 104 29.78 -10.02 -21.70
CA GLY A 104 29.44 -11.02 -20.68
C GLY A 104 28.39 -12.04 -21.13
N ILE A 105 28.43 -13.25 -20.56
CA ILE A 105 27.33 -14.22 -20.53
C ILE A 105 27.05 -14.64 -19.09
N TRP A 106 25.81 -15.02 -18.83
CA TRP A 106 25.44 -15.62 -17.56
C TRP A 106 24.50 -16.80 -17.78
N PHE A 107 24.56 -17.78 -16.89
CA PHE A 107 23.60 -18.86 -16.79
C PHE A 107 23.58 -19.40 -15.36
N ASN A 108 22.54 -20.16 -15.05
CA ASN A 108 22.36 -20.76 -13.74
C ASN A 108 22.30 -22.28 -13.85
N PHE A 109 22.80 -22.98 -12.84
CA PHE A 109 22.57 -24.42 -12.68
C PHE A 109 22.45 -24.78 -11.19
N GLN A 110 21.97 -25.97 -10.89
CA GLN A 110 21.85 -26.50 -9.53
C GLN A 110 22.74 -27.74 -9.42
N PRO A 111 23.78 -27.74 -8.57
CA PRO A 111 24.65 -28.90 -8.39
C PRO A 111 23.90 -30.00 -7.65
N ASP A 112 24.01 -31.23 -8.15
CA ASP A 112 23.32 -32.42 -7.64
C ASP A 112 24.20 -33.29 -6.72
N GLN A 113 25.48 -32.93 -6.55
CA GLN A 113 26.48 -33.68 -5.79
C GLN A 113 27.32 -32.74 -4.91
N VAL A 114 27.58 -33.17 -3.67
CA VAL A 114 28.54 -32.52 -2.75
C VAL A 114 29.96 -32.80 -3.22
N GLY A 115 30.85 -31.81 -3.11
CA GLY A 115 32.26 -31.92 -3.48
C GLY A 115 32.77 -30.73 -4.30
N GLU A 116 33.96 -30.89 -4.86
CA GLU A 116 34.60 -29.89 -5.72
C GLU A 116 34.12 -30.02 -7.17
N TRP A 117 33.52 -28.96 -7.68
CA TRP A 117 33.15 -28.81 -9.08
C TRP A 117 34.14 -27.90 -9.78
N LYS A 118 34.52 -28.21 -11.02
CA LYS A 118 35.48 -27.41 -11.81
C LYS A 118 34.80 -26.76 -13.01
N LEU A 119 34.91 -25.45 -13.13
CA LEU A 119 34.31 -24.67 -14.21
C LEU A 119 35.39 -23.99 -15.05
N GLN A 120 35.25 -24.05 -16.38
CA GLN A 120 36.15 -23.36 -17.31
C GLN A 120 35.39 -22.88 -18.55
N ALA A 121 35.56 -21.61 -18.92
CA ALA A 121 34.96 -21.01 -20.10
C ALA A 121 35.90 -21.06 -21.30
N PHE A 122 35.34 -21.22 -22.50
CA PHE A 122 36.04 -21.30 -23.77
C PHE A 122 35.37 -20.44 -24.82
N TYR A 123 36.17 -19.77 -25.62
CA TYR A 123 35.74 -18.97 -26.75
C TYR A 123 36.62 -19.27 -27.98
N PRO A 124 36.03 -19.63 -29.13
CA PRO A 124 36.77 -20.11 -30.29
C PRO A 124 37.43 -19.00 -31.15
N GLY A 125 37.11 -17.73 -30.92
CA GLY A 125 37.51 -16.62 -31.80
C GLY A 125 36.56 -16.46 -32.99
N GLU A 126 36.49 -15.24 -33.54
CA GLU A 126 35.66 -14.91 -34.71
C GLU A 126 36.28 -13.78 -35.55
N ILE A 127 35.66 -13.48 -36.69
CA ILE A 127 36.02 -12.34 -37.54
C ILE A 127 34.94 -11.29 -37.39
N LEU A 128 35.33 -10.03 -37.14
CA LEU A 128 34.38 -8.93 -37.02
C LEU A 128 33.74 -8.61 -38.36
N ASP A 129 32.42 -8.64 -38.46
CA ASP A 129 31.64 -8.35 -39.67
C ASP A 129 30.47 -7.37 -39.43
N LEU A 130 30.38 -6.81 -38.21
CA LEU A 130 29.34 -5.90 -37.72
C LEU A 130 27.98 -6.57 -37.49
N LYS A 131 27.93 -7.89 -37.42
CA LYS A 131 26.70 -8.64 -37.19
C LYS A 131 26.82 -9.54 -35.98
N ASN A 132 25.66 -9.88 -35.43
CA ASN A 132 25.53 -10.91 -34.42
C ASN A 132 24.19 -11.64 -34.60
N SER A 133 24.10 -12.81 -34.01
CA SER A 133 22.92 -13.68 -34.05
C SER A 133 21.72 -13.19 -33.22
N LYS A 134 21.91 -12.28 -32.25
CA LYS A 134 20.80 -11.71 -31.44
C LYS A 134 20.03 -10.62 -32.19
N ASN A 135 20.69 -9.85 -33.05
CA ASN A 135 20.05 -8.76 -33.79
C ASN A 135 20.72 -8.56 -35.16
N PRO A 136 20.57 -9.52 -36.09
CA PRO A 136 21.35 -9.59 -37.32
C PRO A 136 21.08 -8.46 -38.30
N ASP A 137 19.92 -7.80 -38.18
CA ASP A 137 19.44 -6.78 -39.13
C ASP A 137 19.56 -5.34 -38.59
N ALA A 138 19.97 -5.16 -37.33
CA ALA A 138 20.05 -3.83 -36.74
C ALA A 138 21.36 -3.11 -37.10
N PRO A 139 21.29 -1.83 -37.51
CA PRO A 139 22.51 -1.05 -37.74
C PRO A 139 23.29 -0.87 -36.44
N PRO A 140 24.63 -0.95 -36.47
CA PRO A 140 25.46 -0.88 -35.27
C PRO A 140 25.36 0.50 -34.58
N LEU A 141 24.91 0.51 -33.33
CA LEU A 141 24.82 1.68 -32.46
C LEU A 141 26.09 1.79 -31.59
N ILE A 142 27.20 2.21 -32.21
CA ILE A 142 28.53 2.30 -31.59
C ILE A 142 28.72 3.67 -30.93
N PHE A 143 29.00 3.70 -29.63
CA PHE A 143 29.40 4.92 -28.91
C PHE A 143 30.93 5.04 -28.87
N GLY A 144 31.47 6.22 -29.24
CA GLY A 144 32.88 6.55 -29.02
C GLY A 144 33.83 6.17 -30.18
N GLY A 145 33.77 6.93 -31.27
CA GLY A 145 34.99 7.44 -31.92
C GLY A 145 35.96 6.49 -32.64
N TRP A 146 35.61 5.26 -33.01
CA TRP A 146 36.35 4.60 -34.09
C TRP A 146 35.93 5.22 -35.41
N THR A 147 36.80 6.07 -35.99
CA THR A 147 36.59 6.63 -37.34
C THR A 147 36.49 5.53 -38.41
N ARG A 148 37.03 4.33 -38.14
CA ARG A 148 36.80 3.08 -38.88
C ARG A 148 36.86 1.88 -37.93
N PRO A 149 35.75 1.17 -37.64
CA PRO A 149 35.81 -0.08 -36.90
C PRO A 149 36.70 -1.11 -37.62
N PRO A 150 37.43 -1.97 -36.90
CA PRO A 150 38.35 -2.96 -37.50
C PRO A 150 37.59 -4.16 -38.08
N VAL A 151 36.67 -3.90 -39.02
CA VAL A 151 35.92 -4.92 -39.74
C VAL A 151 36.90 -5.81 -40.52
N GLY A 152 36.73 -7.12 -40.42
CA GLY A 152 37.63 -8.14 -40.96
C GLY A 152 38.79 -8.52 -40.02
N ALA A 153 38.92 -7.90 -38.84
CA ALA A 153 39.91 -8.30 -37.85
C ALA A 153 39.53 -9.64 -37.20
N ARG A 154 40.55 -10.49 -36.96
CA ARG A 154 40.40 -11.75 -36.24
C ARG A 154 40.49 -11.55 -34.74
N VAL A 155 39.41 -11.81 -34.05
CA VAL A 155 39.36 -11.93 -32.59
C VAL A 155 39.94 -13.30 -32.21
N ARG A 156 40.96 -13.32 -31.36
CA ARG A 156 41.66 -14.55 -30.99
C ARG A 156 40.79 -15.45 -30.08
N PRO A 157 40.94 -16.79 -30.15
CA PRO A 157 40.37 -17.68 -29.15
C PRO A 157 40.93 -17.40 -27.75
N ALA A 158 40.13 -17.66 -26.72
CA ALA A 158 40.53 -17.56 -25.32
C ALA A 158 39.91 -18.68 -24.48
N GLN A 159 40.55 -18.99 -23.37
CA GLN A 159 40.02 -19.84 -22.31
C GLN A 159 40.25 -19.16 -20.96
N SER A 160 39.34 -19.35 -20.02
CA SER A 160 39.54 -18.89 -18.64
C SER A 160 40.46 -19.83 -17.87
N ASP A 161 40.92 -19.37 -16.71
CA ASP A 161 41.43 -20.26 -15.67
C ASP A 161 40.31 -21.20 -15.17
N VAL A 162 40.73 -22.31 -14.57
CA VAL A 162 39.80 -23.27 -13.94
C VAL A 162 39.37 -22.72 -12.59
N LEU A 163 38.07 -22.52 -12.42
CA LEU A 163 37.45 -22.12 -11.15
C LEU A 163 36.96 -23.35 -10.39
N THR A 164 37.34 -23.48 -9.11
CA THR A 164 36.80 -24.50 -8.21
C THR A 164 35.60 -23.93 -7.44
N LEU A 165 34.45 -24.58 -7.58
CA LEU A 165 33.24 -24.35 -6.80
C LEU A 165 33.10 -25.44 -5.74
N ILE A 166 32.96 -25.04 -4.48
CA ILE A 166 32.77 -25.96 -3.36
C ILE A 166 31.27 -26.14 -3.11
N VAL A 167 30.77 -27.35 -3.28
CA VAL A 167 29.37 -27.71 -2.97
C VAL A 167 29.33 -28.47 -1.65
N GLN A 168 28.53 -27.99 -0.71
CA GLN A 168 28.32 -28.57 0.63
C GLN A 168 26.87 -29.05 0.80
N GLU A 169 26.59 -29.82 1.86
CA GLU A 169 25.22 -30.30 2.12
C GLU A 169 24.32 -29.17 2.61
N GLU A 170 24.81 -28.33 3.52
CA GLU A 170 24.04 -27.25 4.13
C GLU A 170 23.82 -26.07 3.15
N PRO A 171 22.58 -25.59 2.97
CA PRO A 171 22.31 -24.43 2.13
C PRO A 171 22.94 -23.16 2.71
N VAL A 172 23.55 -22.36 1.84
CA VAL A 172 24.05 -21.02 2.18
C VAL A 172 22.89 -20.04 2.22
N GLY A 173 22.75 -19.31 3.32
CA GLY A 173 21.72 -18.28 3.52
C GLY A 173 22.16 -16.90 3.03
N TYR A 174 21.19 -15.99 2.88
CA TYR A 174 21.48 -14.57 2.65
C TYR A 174 22.09 -13.93 3.92
N ASN A 175 23.14 -13.13 3.75
CA ASN A 175 23.69 -12.32 4.84
C ASN A 175 22.71 -11.23 5.30
N TYR A 176 22.05 -10.57 4.34
CA TYR A 176 21.00 -9.61 4.63
C TYR A 176 19.70 -10.34 4.90
N LYS A 177 19.09 -10.04 6.06
CA LYS A 177 17.73 -10.45 6.38
C LYS A 177 16.86 -9.21 6.34
N THR A 178 15.88 -9.24 5.44
CA THR A 178 14.89 -8.18 5.37
C THR A 178 14.11 -8.09 6.69
N PRO A 179 13.87 -6.88 7.21
CA PRO A 179 13.19 -6.73 8.50
C PRO A 179 11.76 -7.26 8.44
N PRO A 180 11.22 -7.76 9.57
CA PRO A 180 9.82 -8.15 9.65
C PRO A 180 8.89 -6.93 9.47
N LEU A 181 7.58 -7.19 9.35
CA LEU A 181 6.57 -6.14 9.34
C LEU A 181 6.64 -5.31 10.64
N PRO A 182 6.39 -3.99 10.57
CA PRO A 182 6.50 -3.12 11.74
C PRO A 182 5.35 -3.39 12.71
N SER A 183 5.66 -3.55 13.99
CA SER A 183 4.67 -3.56 15.08
C SER A 183 4.31 -2.14 15.57
N GLU A 184 5.12 -1.16 15.18
CA GLU A 184 4.99 0.25 15.55
C GLU A 184 4.47 1.08 14.37
N TYR A 185 4.13 2.34 14.64
CA TYR A 185 3.72 3.27 13.60
C TYR A 185 4.83 3.47 12.56
N TRP A 186 4.48 3.46 11.28
CA TRP A 186 5.41 3.55 10.15
C TRP A 186 4.94 4.59 9.13
N PHE A 187 5.82 5.00 8.23
CA PHE A 187 5.58 6.02 7.21
C PHE A 187 6.28 5.69 5.89
N ARG A 188 5.96 6.44 4.82
CA ARG A 188 6.60 6.33 3.51
C ARG A 188 7.68 7.40 3.32
N PRO A 189 8.73 7.14 2.50
CA PRO A 189 8.93 5.96 1.66
C PRO A 189 9.31 4.71 2.47
N ILE A 190 8.84 3.54 2.03
CA ILE A 190 9.32 2.25 2.55
C ILE A 190 10.74 2.03 2.03
N TYR A 191 11.67 1.67 2.92
CA TYR A 191 13.04 1.41 2.54
C TYR A 191 13.12 0.23 1.55
N ALA A 192 13.80 0.40 0.42
CA ALA A 192 13.68 -0.50 -0.73
C ALA A 192 14.13 -1.96 -0.49
N THR A 193 14.90 -2.23 0.58
CA THR A 193 15.32 -3.58 0.97
C THR A 193 14.37 -4.27 1.95
N ASN A 194 13.29 -3.58 2.37
CA ASN A 194 12.21 -4.16 3.18
C ASN A 194 11.23 -4.97 2.30
N TRP A 195 11.75 -5.96 1.58
CA TRP A 195 11.00 -6.75 0.59
C TRP A 195 9.77 -7.45 1.18
N GLU A 196 9.83 -7.94 2.42
CA GLU A 196 8.66 -8.56 3.06
C GLU A 196 7.50 -7.57 3.26
N TRP A 197 7.78 -6.27 3.34
CA TRP A 197 6.73 -5.25 3.43
C TRP A 197 5.95 -5.22 2.11
N GLY A 198 6.61 -5.17 0.96
CA GLY A 198 5.93 -5.19 -0.33
C GLY A 198 5.12 -6.47 -0.61
N LYS A 199 5.46 -7.58 0.05
CA LYS A 199 4.83 -8.89 -0.16
C LYS A 199 3.64 -9.16 0.76
N ASN A 200 3.77 -8.87 2.05
CA ASN A 200 2.79 -9.28 3.07
C ASN A 200 2.08 -8.10 3.76
N PHE A 201 2.49 -6.87 3.45
CA PHE A 201 1.94 -5.68 4.07
C PHE A 201 0.86 -5.06 3.19
N GLY A 202 -0.15 -4.51 3.84
CA GLY A 202 -1.09 -3.60 3.21
C GLY A 202 -0.40 -2.29 2.91
N CYS A 203 0.46 -2.28 1.89
CA CYS A 203 1.13 -1.12 1.34
C CYS A 203 0.77 -0.97 -0.15
N GLY A 204 -0.48 -1.29 -0.48
CA GLY A 204 -1.00 -1.37 -1.83
C GLY A 204 -1.38 -0.01 -2.40
N SER A 205 -2.17 -0.05 -3.47
CA SER A 205 -2.61 1.13 -4.22
C SER A 205 -4.01 0.90 -4.74
N TRP A 206 -4.72 1.98 -4.98
CA TRP A 206 -6.07 1.98 -5.53
C TRP A 206 -6.08 2.76 -6.85
N PHE A 207 -6.00 2.01 -7.95
CA PHE A 207 -5.58 2.58 -9.24
C PHE A 207 -6.68 3.35 -10.00
N GLY A 208 -7.95 3.25 -9.61
CA GLY A 208 -9.02 3.96 -10.31
C GLY A 208 -9.27 3.47 -11.74
N LEU A 209 -8.99 2.20 -12.05
CA LEU A 209 -8.99 1.67 -13.43
C LEU A 209 -10.36 1.75 -14.11
N ARG A 210 -11.45 1.77 -13.33
CA ARG A 210 -12.82 1.95 -13.83
C ARG A 210 -13.54 3.07 -13.07
N SER A 211 -14.63 3.56 -13.65
CA SER A 211 -15.54 4.47 -12.97
C SER A 211 -16.74 3.72 -12.39
N PRO A 212 -17.16 4.04 -11.15
CA PRO A 212 -18.51 3.73 -10.69
C PRO A 212 -19.52 4.49 -11.56
N ALA A 213 -20.82 4.20 -11.39
CA ALA A 213 -21.82 4.83 -12.24
C ALA A 213 -21.80 6.37 -12.10
N PHE A 214 -21.82 7.06 -13.23
CA PHE A 214 -21.82 8.51 -13.32
C PHE A 214 -20.57 9.20 -12.71
N ALA A 215 -19.42 8.52 -12.67
CA ALA A 215 -18.13 9.09 -12.28
C ALA A 215 -17.11 8.99 -13.42
N THR A 216 -15.91 9.56 -13.24
CA THR A 216 -14.80 9.41 -14.20
C THR A 216 -13.76 8.39 -13.74
N THR A 217 -13.54 8.24 -12.43
CA THR A 217 -12.62 7.28 -11.83
C THR A 217 -13.17 6.75 -10.50
N GLY A 218 -12.43 5.87 -9.85
CA GLY A 218 -12.64 5.51 -8.45
C GLY A 218 -12.75 4.02 -8.18
N MET A 219 -12.93 3.15 -9.17
CA MET A 219 -12.97 1.69 -8.94
C MET A 219 -11.57 1.06 -8.97
N TYR A 220 -11.36 -0.01 -8.21
CA TYR A 220 -10.04 -0.64 -8.08
C TYR A 220 -9.55 -1.22 -9.42
N ASP A 221 -10.37 -2.07 -10.05
CA ASP A 221 -10.04 -2.70 -11.32
C ASP A 221 -11.17 -2.62 -12.36
N GLY A 222 -10.92 -3.13 -13.57
CA GLY A 222 -11.87 -3.11 -14.67
C GLY A 222 -13.17 -3.88 -14.41
N MET A 223 -13.20 -4.83 -13.48
CA MET A 223 -14.34 -5.74 -13.26
C MET A 223 -14.93 -5.71 -11.85
N GLY A 224 -14.36 -4.92 -10.93
CA GLY A 224 -14.82 -4.83 -9.57
C GLY A 224 -13.99 -3.91 -8.68
N ASN A 225 -14.35 -3.87 -7.41
CA ASN A 225 -13.69 -3.13 -6.35
C ASN A 225 -12.99 -4.05 -5.34
N PHE A 226 -12.41 -5.15 -5.83
CA PHE A 226 -11.70 -6.14 -5.03
C PHE A 226 -10.19 -5.92 -5.04
N ASN A 227 -9.63 -5.52 -3.91
CA ASN A 227 -8.19 -5.41 -3.67
C ASN A 227 -7.70 -6.58 -2.78
N PRO A 228 -7.15 -7.66 -3.36
CA PRO A 228 -6.70 -8.83 -2.59
C PRO A 228 -5.37 -8.60 -1.85
N TYR A 229 -4.66 -7.50 -2.12
CA TYR A 229 -3.27 -7.32 -1.71
C TYR A 229 -3.10 -6.39 -0.50
N ASP A 230 -4.17 -5.74 -0.05
CA ASP A 230 -4.09 -4.74 1.01
C ASP A 230 -4.77 -5.18 2.31
N LYS A 231 -4.40 -4.50 3.39
CA LYS A 231 -5.09 -4.55 4.68
C LYS A 231 -6.24 -3.55 4.67
N ALA A 232 -7.22 -3.77 5.55
CA ALA A 232 -8.35 -2.89 5.69
C ALA A 232 -8.71 -2.70 7.17
N PRO A 233 -9.35 -1.58 7.54
CA PRO A 233 -9.66 -1.28 8.95
C PRO A 233 -10.55 -2.33 9.60
N ASN A 234 -10.13 -2.82 10.77
CA ASN A 234 -10.92 -3.70 11.63
C ASN A 234 -11.86 -2.92 12.58
N THR A 235 -11.74 -1.60 12.63
CA THR A 235 -12.60 -0.69 13.40
C THR A 235 -12.94 0.56 12.58
N ALA A 236 -13.91 1.34 13.06
CA ALA A 236 -14.33 2.58 12.44
C ALA A 236 -13.47 3.81 12.84
N HIS A 237 -12.21 3.61 13.27
CA HIS A 237 -11.35 4.69 13.74
C HIS A 237 -11.06 5.71 12.64
N ILE A 238 -11.53 6.94 12.81
CA ILE A 238 -11.30 8.04 11.87
C ILE A 238 -9.94 8.67 12.20
N VAL A 239 -8.99 8.57 11.28
CA VAL A 239 -7.65 9.16 11.47
C VAL A 239 -7.58 10.63 11.07
N TRP A 240 -8.38 11.05 10.08
CA TRP A 240 -8.57 12.45 9.69
C TRP A 240 -9.80 12.62 8.77
N THR A 241 -10.36 13.83 8.74
CA THR A 241 -11.38 14.24 7.76
C THR A 241 -10.93 15.44 6.92
N LYS A 242 -11.53 15.67 5.76
CA LYS A 242 -11.22 16.88 4.96
C LYS A 242 -12.44 17.35 4.15
N PRO A 243 -12.92 18.59 4.33
CA PRO A 243 -14.07 19.07 3.58
C PRO A 243 -13.74 19.27 2.11
N THR A 244 -14.71 18.96 1.26
CA THR A 244 -14.63 19.23 -0.19
C THR A 244 -15.57 20.36 -0.60
N HIS A 245 -16.72 20.47 0.07
CA HIS A 245 -17.79 21.42 -0.22
C HIS A 245 -18.50 21.82 1.09
N PHE A 246 -19.45 22.75 1.01
CA PHE A 246 -20.39 22.95 2.11
C PHE A 246 -21.24 21.69 2.31
N GLY A 247 -21.43 21.31 3.58
CA GLY A 247 -22.15 20.11 3.98
C GLY A 247 -22.92 20.36 5.27
N GLY A 248 -23.79 19.41 5.64
CA GLY A 248 -24.63 19.52 6.83
C GLY A 248 -25.88 20.38 6.62
N GLN A 249 -26.32 21.02 7.70
CA GLN A 249 -27.57 21.81 7.74
C GLN A 249 -27.29 23.30 7.46
N PRO A 250 -28.11 23.98 6.63
CA PRO A 250 -27.92 25.38 6.28
C PRO A 250 -28.32 26.36 7.40
N GLY A 251 -29.17 25.93 8.34
CA GLY A 251 -29.68 26.75 9.44
C GLY A 251 -30.79 27.74 9.03
N ALA A 252 -31.44 28.34 10.04
CA ALA A 252 -32.54 29.28 9.85
C ALA A 252 -32.12 30.51 9.01
N PRO A 253 -33.01 31.09 8.18
CA PRO A 253 -34.45 30.84 8.07
C PRO A 253 -34.84 29.65 7.20
N ILE A 254 -33.87 28.89 6.66
CA ILE A 254 -34.18 27.61 5.99
C ILE A 254 -34.60 26.61 7.09
N PRO A 255 -35.75 25.92 6.95
CA PRO A 255 -36.17 24.91 7.92
C PRO A 255 -35.08 23.88 8.18
N SER A 256 -34.98 23.38 9.42
CA SER A 256 -34.12 22.24 9.75
C SER A 256 -34.99 20.99 9.78
N ASP A 257 -35.13 20.36 8.61
CA ASP A 257 -35.92 19.16 8.40
C ASP A 257 -35.18 18.15 7.51
N GLN A 258 -35.84 17.02 7.22
CA GLN A 258 -35.27 15.92 6.44
C GLN A 258 -35.10 16.24 4.93
N MET A 259 -35.51 17.44 4.48
CA MET A 259 -35.32 17.93 3.11
C MET A 259 -34.17 18.93 3.00
N SER A 260 -33.83 19.57 4.11
CA SER A 260 -33.07 20.81 4.13
C SER A 260 -31.62 20.56 4.56
N GLN A 261 -30.79 20.13 3.63
CA GLN A 261 -29.34 19.97 3.81
C GLN A 261 -28.59 20.63 2.64
N TYR A 262 -27.30 20.92 2.81
CA TYR A 262 -26.45 21.25 1.67
C TYR A 262 -26.45 20.08 0.67
N MET A 263 -26.74 20.37 -0.59
CA MET A 263 -26.92 19.37 -1.64
C MET A 263 -25.65 18.52 -1.83
N SER A 264 -25.80 17.21 -1.65
CA SER A 264 -24.71 16.24 -1.73
C SER A 264 -25.12 14.87 -2.32
N THR A 265 -26.43 14.66 -2.54
CA THR A 265 -27.02 13.36 -2.91
C THR A 265 -27.55 13.34 -4.36
N THR A 266 -26.77 13.88 -5.31
CA THR A 266 -27.17 14.08 -6.73
C THR A 266 -26.25 13.39 -7.75
N ILE A 267 -26.81 12.88 -8.86
CA ILE A 267 -26.01 12.39 -10.01
C ILE A 267 -25.61 13.52 -10.95
N ALA A 268 -26.08 14.74 -10.73
CA ALA A 268 -25.73 15.84 -11.60
C ALA A 268 -24.34 16.43 -11.30
N THR A 269 -23.81 16.20 -10.09
CA THR A 269 -22.63 16.92 -9.57
C THR A 269 -21.62 15.95 -8.96
N SER A 270 -20.37 15.98 -9.42
CA SER A 270 -19.25 15.22 -8.83
C SER A 270 -18.62 16.01 -7.68
N TYR A 271 -18.25 15.29 -6.62
CA TYR A 271 -17.67 15.90 -5.40
C TYR A 271 -16.29 15.33 -5.06
N PHE A 272 -16.09 14.03 -5.29
CA PHE A 272 -14.87 13.31 -4.94
C PHE A 272 -14.77 12.03 -5.76
N GLU A 273 -13.58 11.65 -6.21
CA GLU A 273 -13.33 10.37 -6.90
C GLU A 273 -11.88 9.94 -6.56
N PRO A 274 -11.66 8.83 -5.83
CA PRO A 274 -10.35 8.51 -5.25
C PRO A 274 -9.43 7.74 -6.20
N ILE A 275 -8.16 8.13 -6.24
CA ILE A 275 -7.03 7.33 -6.71
C ILE A 275 -6.00 7.31 -5.58
N ILE A 276 -5.46 6.15 -5.20
CA ILE A 276 -4.40 6.06 -4.20
C ILE A 276 -3.18 5.40 -4.82
N LEU A 277 -2.02 6.05 -4.76
CA LEU A 277 -0.76 5.54 -5.28
C LEU A 277 0.34 5.78 -4.26
N ASN A 278 1.08 4.73 -3.86
CA ASN A 278 2.21 4.86 -2.94
C ASN A 278 1.86 5.65 -1.65
N GLY A 279 0.71 5.36 -1.02
CA GLY A 279 0.24 6.04 0.18
C GLY A 279 -0.15 7.52 -0.02
N ILE A 280 -0.40 7.95 -1.26
CA ILE A 280 -0.85 9.30 -1.60
C ILE A 280 -2.23 9.20 -2.25
N LEU A 281 -3.21 9.93 -1.69
CA LEU A 281 -4.55 10.10 -2.25
C LEU A 281 -4.54 11.25 -3.27
N TYR A 282 -4.99 10.97 -4.48
CA TYR A 282 -5.19 11.91 -5.56
C TYR A 282 -6.68 12.01 -5.90
N TYR A 283 -7.17 13.24 -6.11
CA TYR A 283 -8.53 13.46 -6.59
C TYR A 283 -8.65 14.80 -7.33
N THR A 284 -9.66 14.86 -8.19
CA THR A 284 -10.05 16.08 -8.90
C THR A 284 -10.89 16.96 -7.96
N LYS A 285 -10.57 18.26 -7.88
CA LYS A 285 -11.40 19.25 -7.19
C LYS A 285 -12.51 19.74 -8.11
N TYR A 286 -13.72 19.71 -7.58
CA TYR A 286 -14.90 20.27 -8.22
C TYR A 286 -15.37 21.51 -7.46
N GLY A 287 -15.94 22.47 -8.18
CA GLY A 287 -16.47 23.72 -7.65
C GLY A 287 -17.89 23.98 -8.15
N GLY A 288 -18.69 24.59 -7.29
CA GLY A 288 -20.05 25.02 -7.61
C GLY A 288 -21.03 23.88 -7.93
N PRO A 289 -22.30 24.22 -8.22
CA PRO A 289 -23.34 23.23 -8.51
C PRO A 289 -23.15 22.49 -9.83
N THR A 290 -22.35 23.05 -10.76
CA THR A 290 -22.09 22.47 -12.09
C THR A 290 -20.90 21.51 -12.13
N ALA A 291 -20.29 21.20 -10.98
CA ALA A 291 -19.07 20.41 -10.88
C ALA A 291 -17.94 20.95 -11.78
N GLU A 292 -17.69 22.26 -11.73
CA GLU A 292 -16.60 22.89 -12.46
C GLU A 292 -15.26 22.32 -11.97
N VAL A 293 -14.42 21.87 -12.89
CA VAL A 293 -13.11 21.33 -12.56
C VAL A 293 -12.19 22.49 -12.18
N THR A 294 -11.75 22.54 -10.93
CA THR A 294 -10.95 23.67 -10.40
C THR A 294 -9.48 23.34 -10.19
N GLY A 295 -9.12 22.06 -10.10
CA GLY A 295 -7.74 21.62 -9.88
C GLY A 295 -7.63 20.17 -9.46
N TRP A 296 -6.43 19.76 -9.10
CA TRP A 296 -6.10 18.44 -8.55
C TRP A 296 -5.37 18.59 -7.22
N VAL A 297 -5.55 17.62 -6.33
CA VAL A 297 -4.90 17.59 -5.02
C VAL A 297 -4.24 16.23 -4.82
N ALA A 298 -3.04 16.25 -4.24
CA ALA A 298 -2.38 15.11 -3.65
C ALA A 298 -2.32 15.27 -2.13
N ILE A 299 -2.70 14.22 -1.40
CA ILE A 299 -2.74 14.17 0.06
C ILE A 299 -1.96 12.96 0.54
N ASP A 300 -1.08 13.11 1.52
CA ASP A 300 -0.51 11.96 2.23
C ASP A 300 -1.63 11.23 2.97
N LEU A 301 -1.84 9.96 2.63
CA LEU A 301 -2.97 9.18 3.12
C LEU A 301 -2.93 8.98 4.65
N ARG A 302 -1.73 8.90 5.23
CA ARG A 302 -1.54 8.66 6.67
C ARG A 302 -1.70 9.94 7.47
N THR A 303 -1.22 11.07 6.96
CA THR A 303 -1.20 12.34 7.71
C THR A 303 -2.34 13.30 7.35
N GLY A 304 -2.99 13.14 6.20
CA GLY A 304 -3.98 14.09 5.69
C GLY A 304 -3.39 15.41 5.17
N GLU A 305 -2.05 15.53 5.14
CA GLU A 305 -1.34 16.72 4.67
C GLU A 305 -1.46 16.86 3.15
N THR A 306 -1.74 18.07 2.66
CA THR A 306 -1.67 18.36 1.22
C THR A 306 -0.21 18.40 0.78
N LEU A 307 0.20 17.45 -0.06
CA LEU A 307 1.56 17.41 -0.61
C LEU A 307 1.72 18.41 -1.76
N TRP A 308 0.70 18.48 -2.62
CA TRP A 308 0.61 19.50 -3.66
C TRP A 308 -0.84 19.73 -4.08
N GLU A 309 -1.09 20.93 -4.60
CA GLU A 309 -2.33 21.30 -5.27
C GLU A 309 -1.97 22.02 -6.57
N LYS A 310 -2.64 21.67 -7.67
CA LYS A 310 -2.34 22.16 -9.02
C LYS A 310 -3.62 22.53 -9.77
N PRO A 311 -3.55 23.45 -10.75
CA PRO A 311 -4.59 23.58 -11.77
C PRO A 311 -4.86 22.25 -12.49
N ALA A 312 -6.03 22.13 -13.11
CA ALA A 312 -6.51 20.90 -13.71
C ALA A 312 -5.77 20.51 -15.00
N GLY A 313 -4.63 19.85 -14.81
CA GLY A 313 -3.77 19.36 -15.89
C GLY A 313 -3.20 20.47 -16.77
N LYS A 314 -2.87 20.10 -18.01
CA LYS A 314 -2.24 20.99 -19.00
C LYS A 314 -3.26 21.89 -19.68
N THR A 315 -4.49 21.43 -19.84
CA THR A 315 -5.56 22.16 -20.51
C THR A 315 -6.39 23.04 -19.57
N GLY A 316 -6.17 22.94 -18.26
CA GLY A 316 -6.90 23.69 -17.23
C GLY A 316 -8.32 23.17 -16.92
N ARG A 317 -8.72 22.04 -17.50
CA ARG A 317 -10.06 21.42 -17.34
C ARG A 317 -10.04 19.89 -17.29
N GLU A 318 -8.86 19.30 -17.14
CA GLU A 318 -8.73 17.84 -17.11
C GLU A 318 -9.19 17.24 -15.81
N VAL A 319 -9.70 16.02 -15.87
CA VAL A 319 -10.00 15.21 -14.69
C VAL A 319 -9.08 14.01 -14.63
N LEU A 320 -8.68 13.62 -13.41
CA LEU A 320 -7.93 12.40 -13.19
C LEU A 320 -8.77 11.19 -13.58
N ARG A 321 -8.15 10.21 -14.26
CA ARG A 321 -8.83 9.02 -14.79
C ARG A 321 -8.38 7.74 -14.12
N LEU A 322 -7.06 7.52 -13.98
CA LEU A 322 -6.50 6.31 -13.36
C LEU A 322 -5.03 6.54 -13.00
N ALA A 323 -4.44 5.57 -12.30
CA ALA A 323 -3.02 5.51 -12.02
C ALA A 323 -2.43 4.15 -12.39
N GLN A 324 -1.11 4.11 -12.47
CA GLN A 324 -0.36 2.91 -12.81
C GLN A 324 0.99 2.92 -12.07
N ILE A 325 1.44 1.76 -11.61
CA ILE A 325 2.85 1.50 -11.26
C ILE A 325 3.33 0.43 -12.22
N VAL A 326 4.33 0.74 -13.04
CA VAL A 326 4.91 -0.18 -14.00
C VAL A 326 6.35 -0.51 -13.61
N ARG A 327 6.66 -1.79 -13.46
CA ARG A 327 8.02 -2.28 -13.33
C ARG A 327 8.68 -2.25 -14.69
N PHE A 328 9.85 -1.64 -14.80
CA PHE A 328 10.65 -1.60 -16.01
C PHE A 328 12.02 -2.22 -15.72
N HIS A 329 12.50 -3.04 -16.66
CA HIS A 329 13.81 -3.65 -16.57
C HIS A 329 14.48 -3.66 -17.95
N SER A 330 15.61 -2.96 -18.04
CA SER A 330 16.51 -2.91 -19.18
C SER A 330 17.96 -3.08 -18.69
N ILE A 331 18.93 -2.98 -19.59
CA ILE A 331 20.35 -2.98 -19.18
C ILE A 331 20.74 -1.72 -18.39
N GLN A 332 19.98 -0.62 -18.51
CA GLN A 332 20.28 0.67 -17.88
C GLN A 332 19.41 0.96 -16.65
N GLU A 333 18.19 0.44 -16.61
CA GLU A 333 17.23 0.74 -15.55
C GLU A 333 16.57 -0.53 -15.02
N PHE A 334 16.42 -0.61 -13.70
CA PHE A 334 15.58 -1.59 -13.05
C PHE A 334 14.78 -0.90 -11.94
N GLY A 335 13.51 -1.26 -11.80
CA GLY A 335 12.66 -0.71 -10.74
C GLY A 335 11.26 -0.42 -11.25
N CYS A 336 10.54 0.43 -10.52
CA CYS A 336 9.16 0.79 -10.86
C CYS A 336 9.03 2.29 -11.10
N TRP A 337 8.20 2.65 -12.08
CA TRP A 337 7.75 4.00 -12.35
C TRP A 337 6.26 4.14 -12.07
N ALA A 338 5.87 5.25 -11.47
CA ALA A 338 4.49 5.56 -11.15
C ALA A 338 3.98 6.65 -12.11
N LEU A 339 2.75 6.52 -12.59
CA LEU A 339 2.12 7.45 -13.54
C LEU A 339 0.68 7.78 -13.12
N LEU A 340 0.31 9.05 -13.24
CA LEU A 340 -1.09 9.50 -13.22
C LEU A 340 -1.58 9.74 -14.64
N TRP A 341 -2.83 9.39 -14.87
CA TRP A 341 -3.48 9.52 -16.17
C TRP A 341 -4.71 10.42 -16.05
N SER A 342 -4.87 11.33 -17.01
CA SER A 342 -6.00 12.27 -17.07
C SER A 342 -6.74 12.20 -18.41
N VAL A 343 -7.94 12.76 -18.45
CA VAL A 343 -8.70 13.01 -19.68
C VAL A 343 -9.05 14.50 -19.78
N ASN A 344 -9.14 15.06 -21.00
CA ASN A 344 -9.42 16.49 -21.23
C ASN A 344 -10.79 16.96 -20.74
N VAL A 345 -11.75 16.06 -20.61
CA VAL A 345 -13.10 16.38 -20.17
C VAL A 345 -13.62 15.23 -19.31
N ALA A 346 -14.39 15.57 -18.28
CA ALA A 346 -15.14 14.58 -17.53
C ALA A 346 -16.06 13.82 -18.49
N THR A 347 -16.13 12.51 -18.32
CA THR A 347 -16.90 11.65 -19.21
C THR A 347 -18.37 11.76 -18.90
N SER A 348 -19.17 12.01 -19.93
CA SER A 348 -20.62 12.03 -19.80
C SER A 348 -21.26 11.23 -20.93
N PHE A 349 -22.56 11.01 -20.82
CA PHE A 349 -23.35 10.35 -21.85
C PHE A 349 -23.21 11.00 -23.24
N PHE A 350 -22.89 12.30 -23.29
CA PHE A 350 -22.83 13.10 -24.51
C PHE A 350 -21.42 13.60 -24.88
N ALA A 351 -20.42 13.37 -24.02
CA ALA A 351 -19.06 13.87 -24.22
C ALA A 351 -18.05 12.77 -23.96
N GLN A 352 -17.25 12.48 -24.99
CA GLN A 352 -16.18 11.49 -24.95
C GLN A 352 -14.82 12.21 -25.01
N PRO A 353 -13.85 11.85 -24.16
CA PRO A 353 -12.51 12.39 -24.22
C PRO A 353 -11.82 12.11 -25.56
N SER A 354 -10.97 13.04 -25.99
CA SER A 354 -10.24 12.94 -27.26
C SER A 354 -8.73 12.74 -27.09
N TRP A 355 -8.23 12.86 -25.87
CA TRP A 355 -6.82 12.60 -25.52
C TRP A 355 -6.68 12.06 -24.10
N LEU A 356 -5.54 11.44 -23.82
CA LEU A 356 -5.10 11.06 -22.46
C LEU A 356 -3.83 11.83 -22.11
N GLY A 357 -3.79 12.44 -20.94
CA GLY A 357 -2.59 13.05 -20.39
C GLY A 357 -1.87 12.10 -19.43
N ILE A 358 -0.54 12.13 -19.42
CA ILE A 358 0.33 11.34 -18.55
C ILE A 358 1.14 12.30 -17.69
N TYR A 359 1.15 12.07 -16.38
CA TYR A 359 1.73 12.95 -15.38
C TYR A 359 2.59 12.19 -14.39
N ASP A 360 3.61 12.87 -13.86
CA ASP A 360 4.36 12.41 -12.70
C ASP A 360 3.53 12.58 -11.42
N PRO A 361 3.18 11.50 -10.69
CA PRO A 361 2.43 11.57 -9.44
C PRO A 361 3.13 12.36 -8.33
N PHE A 362 4.47 12.41 -8.33
CA PHE A 362 5.21 13.06 -7.24
C PHE A 362 5.12 14.58 -7.34
N THR A 363 5.24 15.15 -8.55
CA THR A 363 5.24 16.60 -8.76
C THR A 363 3.96 17.17 -9.40
N GLY A 364 3.13 16.31 -10.00
CA GLY A 364 2.01 16.71 -10.86
C GLY A 364 2.45 17.26 -12.22
N THR A 365 3.72 17.07 -12.60
CA THR A 365 4.27 17.54 -13.89
C THR A 365 3.73 16.74 -15.06
N PHE A 366 3.31 17.42 -16.12
CA PHE A 366 2.94 16.78 -17.39
C PHE A 366 4.16 16.16 -18.07
N LEU A 367 4.04 14.89 -18.47
CA LEU A 367 5.10 14.12 -19.13
C LEU A 367 4.82 13.95 -20.61
N ALA A 368 3.64 13.43 -20.96
CA ALA A 368 3.27 13.07 -22.32
C ALA A 368 1.75 13.05 -22.53
N ASN A 369 1.33 12.89 -23.77
CA ASN A 369 -0.08 12.64 -24.10
C ASN A 369 -0.29 11.58 -25.18
N ILE A 370 -1.51 11.07 -25.25
CA ILE A 370 -1.97 10.13 -26.26
C ILE A 370 -3.16 10.72 -27.00
N THR A 371 -3.11 10.68 -28.32
CA THR A 371 -4.17 11.16 -29.24
C THR A 371 -4.88 9.99 -29.92
N ASN A 372 -6.02 10.25 -30.57
CA ASN A 372 -6.85 9.25 -31.26
C ASN A 372 -7.28 8.10 -30.34
N ILE A 373 -7.56 8.42 -29.07
CA ILE A 373 -7.83 7.40 -28.06
C ILE A 373 -9.12 6.64 -28.34
N ARG A 374 -9.20 5.40 -27.88
CA ARG A 374 -10.46 4.64 -27.78
C ARG A 374 -10.88 4.62 -26.32
N TYR A 375 -11.50 5.71 -25.84
CA TYR A 375 -11.78 5.89 -24.41
C TYR A 375 -12.53 4.70 -23.77
N ASN A 376 -13.52 4.14 -24.47
CA ASN A 376 -14.27 2.96 -24.02
C ASN A 376 -13.41 1.70 -23.81
N ALA A 377 -12.16 1.67 -24.29
CA ALA A 377 -11.21 0.61 -23.96
C ALA A 377 -10.77 0.68 -22.49
N LEU A 378 -10.65 1.89 -21.92
CA LEU A 378 -10.17 2.08 -20.56
C LEU A 378 -11.15 1.57 -19.50
N THR A 379 -12.45 1.49 -19.81
CA THR A 379 -13.44 0.88 -18.91
C THR A 379 -13.27 -0.63 -18.80
N ASN A 380 -12.59 -1.24 -19.79
CA ASN A 380 -12.27 -2.65 -19.86
C ASN A 380 -10.76 -2.85 -19.64
N SER A 381 -10.13 -2.08 -18.75
CA SER A 381 -8.69 -2.16 -18.53
C SER A 381 -8.33 -2.94 -17.27
N ILE A 382 -7.19 -3.63 -17.32
CA ILE A 382 -6.56 -4.28 -16.16
C ILE A 382 -5.07 -3.94 -16.14
N LEU A 383 -4.46 -4.08 -14.97
CA LEU A 383 -3.00 -4.06 -14.84
C LEU A 383 -2.47 -5.49 -14.98
N ASP A 384 -1.53 -5.69 -15.90
CA ASP A 384 -0.88 -6.98 -16.14
C ASP A 384 0.20 -7.24 -15.11
N TRP A 385 -0.11 -8.11 -14.14
CA TRP A 385 0.84 -8.55 -13.11
C TRP A 385 1.61 -9.82 -13.48
N GLU A 386 1.38 -10.39 -14.66
CA GLU A 386 2.02 -11.64 -15.09
C GLU A 386 3.19 -11.40 -16.04
N CYS A 387 3.26 -10.24 -16.70
CA CYS A 387 4.39 -9.90 -17.57
C CYS A 387 5.66 -9.59 -16.74
N HIS A 388 6.56 -10.57 -16.60
CA HIS A 388 7.78 -10.42 -15.80
C HIS A 388 8.68 -9.24 -16.20
N GLY A 389 8.73 -8.86 -17.48
CA GLY A 389 9.53 -7.72 -17.96
C GLY A 389 8.88 -6.35 -17.74
N ALA A 390 7.55 -6.31 -17.61
CA ALA A 390 6.77 -5.08 -17.57
C ALA A 390 5.53 -5.19 -16.64
N MET A 391 5.71 -5.70 -15.43
CA MET A 391 4.60 -5.87 -14.48
C MET A 391 3.91 -4.53 -14.20
N GLY A 392 2.60 -4.52 -14.13
CA GLY A 392 1.80 -3.30 -13.97
C GLY A 392 1.62 -2.53 -15.27
N THR A 393 1.79 -3.17 -16.42
CA THR A 393 1.39 -2.64 -17.72
C THR A 393 -0.13 -2.48 -17.77
N LEU A 394 -0.62 -1.36 -18.31
CA LEU A 394 -2.04 -1.14 -18.52
C LEU A 394 -2.44 -1.79 -19.84
N LEU A 395 -3.28 -2.83 -19.74
CA LEU A 395 -3.90 -3.50 -20.87
C LEU A 395 -5.35 -3.05 -20.99
N ALA A 396 -5.82 -2.81 -22.20
CA ALA A 396 -7.18 -2.39 -22.48
C ALA A 396 -7.75 -3.13 -23.69
N TRP A 397 -9.01 -3.56 -23.59
CA TRP A 397 -9.68 -4.28 -24.67
C TRP A 397 -10.91 -3.54 -25.18
N TYR A 398 -11.09 -3.55 -26.49
CA TYR A 398 -12.23 -2.92 -27.15
C TYR A 398 -12.56 -3.61 -28.46
N ILE A 399 -13.74 -3.30 -29.00
CA ILE A 399 -14.21 -3.81 -30.28
C ILE A 399 -14.19 -2.70 -31.31
N GLU A 400 -13.61 -2.98 -32.47
CA GLU A 400 -13.56 -2.04 -33.59
C GLU A 400 -13.64 -2.78 -34.92
N GLY A 401 -14.61 -2.39 -35.76
CA GLY A 401 -14.81 -2.95 -37.09
C GLY A 401 -14.99 -4.47 -37.08
N GLY A 402 -15.73 -5.00 -36.10
CA GLY A 402 -15.97 -6.45 -35.96
C GLY A 402 -14.79 -7.25 -35.40
N ASN A 403 -13.75 -6.59 -34.91
CA ASN A 403 -12.59 -7.25 -34.30
C ASN A 403 -12.50 -6.90 -32.82
N LEU A 404 -12.04 -7.86 -32.01
CA LEU A 404 -11.52 -7.60 -30.67
C LEU A 404 -10.09 -7.10 -30.80
N VAL A 405 -9.73 -6.08 -30.02
CA VAL A 405 -8.42 -5.43 -30.05
C VAL A 405 -7.85 -5.41 -28.64
N LEU A 406 -6.57 -5.76 -28.50
CA LEU A 406 -5.78 -5.50 -27.30
C LEU A 406 -4.87 -4.30 -27.52
N TRP A 407 -4.89 -3.39 -26.56
CA TRP A 407 -3.97 -2.27 -26.46
C TRP A 407 -3.11 -2.37 -25.20
N ASN A 408 -1.84 -1.99 -25.32
CA ASN A 408 -0.82 -2.08 -24.27
C ASN A 408 -0.10 -0.72 -24.12
N SER A 409 -0.11 -0.16 -22.90
CA SER A 409 0.50 1.15 -22.62
C SER A 409 2.01 1.17 -22.84
N THR A 410 2.73 0.09 -22.56
CA THR A 410 4.20 0.05 -22.61
C THR A 410 4.76 0.02 -24.02
N GLU A 411 4.00 -0.51 -24.99
CA GLU A 411 4.36 -0.45 -26.41
C GLU A 411 4.51 1.00 -26.90
N LEU A 412 3.70 1.92 -26.36
CA LEU A 412 3.85 3.35 -26.65
C LEU A 412 5.19 3.89 -26.15
N PHE A 413 5.56 3.53 -24.92
CA PHE A 413 6.76 4.07 -24.30
C PHE A 413 8.02 3.50 -24.93
N MET A 414 7.98 2.29 -25.48
CA MET A 414 9.13 1.62 -26.12
C MET A 414 9.28 1.90 -27.62
N SER A 415 8.41 2.74 -28.20
CA SER A 415 8.34 2.96 -29.66
C SER A 415 9.57 3.66 -30.26
N ASN A 416 10.42 4.27 -29.44
CA ASN A 416 11.66 4.96 -29.86
C ASN A 416 12.90 4.17 -29.44
N ASN A 417 13.97 4.18 -30.25
CA ASN A 417 15.16 3.35 -30.02
C ASN A 417 15.77 3.48 -28.62
N TRP A 418 15.84 4.69 -28.05
CA TRP A 418 16.39 4.89 -26.70
C TRP A 418 15.43 4.52 -25.57
N ALA A 419 14.13 4.50 -25.86
CA ALA A 419 13.08 4.25 -24.88
C ALA A 419 12.89 2.75 -24.60
N ARG A 420 13.60 1.87 -25.35
CA ARG A 420 13.77 0.45 -25.03
C ARG A 420 14.76 0.22 -23.89
N GLU A 421 15.65 1.18 -23.64
CA GLU A 421 16.68 1.09 -22.60
C GLU A 421 16.34 1.96 -21.38
N THR A 422 15.51 2.99 -21.54
CA THR A 422 15.12 3.89 -20.43
C THR A 422 13.63 4.20 -20.48
N PHE A 423 12.96 4.21 -19.33
CA PHE A 423 11.55 4.53 -19.24
C PHE A 423 11.34 6.04 -19.21
N ARG A 424 10.97 6.62 -20.37
CA ARG A 424 10.83 8.07 -20.54
C ARG A 424 9.58 8.40 -21.36
N PRO A 425 8.39 8.40 -20.76
CA PRO A 425 7.19 8.89 -21.44
C PRO A 425 7.36 10.39 -21.73
N THR A 426 7.45 10.77 -23.00
CA THR A 426 7.57 12.18 -23.41
C THR A 426 6.81 12.45 -24.70
N GLY A 427 6.39 13.70 -24.89
CA GLY A 427 5.84 14.14 -26.18
C GLY A 427 4.43 13.62 -26.43
N THR A 428 4.15 13.25 -27.68
CA THR A 428 2.82 12.83 -28.13
C THR A 428 2.86 11.46 -28.80
N TYR A 429 2.03 10.56 -28.29
CA TYR A 429 1.81 9.23 -28.84
C TYR A 429 0.48 9.19 -29.59
N ASN A 430 0.39 8.31 -30.59
CA ASN A 430 -0.87 7.91 -31.19
C ASN A 430 -1.32 6.61 -30.52
N TRP A 431 -2.59 6.52 -30.13
CA TRP A 431 -3.19 5.32 -29.55
C TRP A 431 -2.88 4.04 -30.33
N ASP A 432 -2.92 4.11 -31.66
CA ASP A 432 -2.74 2.94 -32.53
C ASP A 432 -1.33 2.31 -32.40
N ALA A 433 -0.33 3.06 -31.93
CA ALA A 433 1.01 2.52 -31.68
C ALA A 433 1.06 1.55 -30.48
N GLY A 434 0.02 1.53 -29.64
CA GLY A 434 -0.10 0.59 -28.52
C GLY A 434 -0.93 -0.65 -28.85
N VAL A 435 -1.48 -0.76 -30.07
CA VAL A 435 -2.28 -1.92 -30.48
C VAL A 435 -1.36 -3.13 -30.68
N MET A 436 -1.58 -4.18 -29.89
CA MET A 436 -0.79 -5.41 -29.98
C MET A 436 -1.33 -6.38 -31.02
N TRP A 437 -2.65 -6.58 -31.02
CA TRP A 437 -3.31 -7.48 -31.95
C TRP A 437 -4.75 -7.08 -32.21
N LYS A 438 -5.28 -7.57 -33.33
CA LYS A 438 -6.66 -7.41 -33.77
C LYS A 438 -7.16 -8.75 -34.28
N VAL A 439 -8.18 -9.32 -33.64
CA VAL A 439 -8.71 -10.65 -33.96
C VAL A 439 -10.19 -10.53 -34.36
N PRO A 440 -10.60 -11.11 -35.50
CA PRO A 440 -11.99 -11.06 -35.93
C PRO A 440 -12.90 -11.82 -34.96
N LEU A 441 -14.05 -11.20 -34.64
CA LEU A 441 -15.07 -11.84 -33.82
C LEU A 441 -15.99 -12.71 -34.67
N PRO A 442 -16.52 -13.81 -34.11
CA PRO A 442 -17.62 -14.54 -34.73
C PRO A 442 -18.80 -13.60 -35.01
N SER A 443 -19.20 -13.51 -36.28
CA SER A 443 -20.31 -12.66 -36.74
C SER A 443 -21.56 -13.45 -37.07
N GLN A 444 -21.49 -14.78 -37.02
CA GLN A 444 -22.62 -15.68 -37.25
C GLN A 444 -22.63 -16.85 -36.26
N TYR A 445 -23.83 -17.31 -35.93
CA TYR A 445 -24.08 -18.57 -35.23
C TYR A 445 -25.14 -19.36 -36.01
N ASN A 446 -24.79 -20.57 -36.47
CA ASN A 446 -25.65 -21.40 -37.31
C ASN A 446 -26.24 -20.65 -38.54
N GLY A 447 -25.43 -19.80 -39.18
CA GLY A 447 -25.83 -19.00 -40.34
C GLY A 447 -26.68 -17.75 -40.01
N VAL A 448 -27.01 -17.52 -38.73
CA VAL A 448 -27.72 -16.32 -38.28
C VAL A 448 -26.72 -15.26 -37.83
N PRO A 449 -26.84 -13.99 -38.27
CA PRO A 449 -25.98 -12.91 -37.80
C PRO A 449 -26.04 -12.70 -36.28
N ILE A 450 -24.89 -12.49 -35.65
CA ILE A 450 -24.75 -12.15 -34.23
C ILE A 450 -23.85 -10.93 -34.06
N SER A 451 -23.99 -10.22 -32.94
CA SER A 451 -23.14 -9.07 -32.60
C SER A 451 -22.63 -9.20 -31.16
N LEU A 452 -21.42 -9.70 -31.01
CA LEU A 452 -20.78 -9.91 -29.71
C LEU A 452 -20.20 -8.58 -29.18
N SER A 453 -20.43 -8.30 -27.89
CA SER A 453 -19.78 -7.22 -27.14
C SER A 453 -19.01 -7.76 -25.94
N ILE A 454 -18.06 -6.98 -25.42
CA ILE A 454 -17.35 -7.31 -24.18
C ILE A 454 -18.33 -7.18 -23.01
N ALA A 455 -18.57 -8.27 -22.29
CA ALA A 455 -19.37 -8.28 -21.08
C ALA A 455 -18.52 -8.30 -19.81
N ALA A 456 -17.34 -8.93 -19.86
CA ALA A 456 -16.36 -8.89 -18.77
C ALA A 456 -14.94 -9.15 -19.27
N VAL A 457 -13.95 -8.63 -18.53
CA VAL A 457 -12.51 -8.80 -18.79
C VAL A 457 -11.80 -9.22 -17.52
N THR A 458 -11.34 -10.46 -17.46
CA THR A 458 -10.58 -11.01 -16.34
C THR A 458 -9.17 -11.37 -16.80
N PRO A 459 -8.18 -11.50 -15.90
CA PRO A 459 -6.85 -12.00 -16.27
C PRO A 459 -6.88 -13.34 -17.02
N GLU A 460 -7.85 -14.20 -16.71
CA GLU A 460 -8.00 -15.53 -17.29
C GLU A 460 -8.83 -15.58 -18.59
N ALA A 461 -9.79 -14.67 -18.77
CA ALA A 461 -10.74 -14.73 -19.87
C ALA A 461 -11.42 -13.38 -20.17
N ILE A 462 -11.66 -13.10 -21.45
CA ILE A 462 -12.62 -12.09 -21.90
C ILE A 462 -13.93 -12.80 -22.22
N LEU A 463 -15.00 -12.40 -21.52
CA LEU A 463 -16.35 -12.85 -21.80
C LEU A 463 -16.98 -11.93 -22.85
N LEU A 464 -17.28 -12.49 -24.01
CA LEU A 464 -18.07 -11.86 -25.04
C LEU A 464 -19.52 -12.33 -24.96
N ARG A 465 -20.47 -11.41 -25.15
CA ARG A 465 -21.90 -11.67 -25.01
C ARG A 465 -22.68 -10.97 -26.12
N TYR A 466 -23.64 -11.68 -26.69
CA TYR A 466 -24.73 -11.13 -27.47
C TYR A 466 -26.04 -11.54 -26.81
N ALA A 467 -26.76 -10.57 -26.23
CA ALA A 467 -28.01 -10.80 -25.53
C ALA A 467 -29.06 -9.82 -26.08
N PRO A 468 -29.96 -10.26 -26.98
CA PRO A 468 -30.99 -9.40 -27.51
C PRO A 468 -32.02 -9.05 -26.43
N GLY A 469 -32.45 -7.80 -26.45
CA GLY A 469 -33.46 -7.25 -25.55
C GLY A 469 -34.12 -6.01 -26.14
N PRO A 470 -35.13 -5.44 -25.46
CA PRO A 470 -35.93 -4.33 -25.97
C PRO A 470 -35.18 -2.99 -25.99
N GLY A 471 -34.02 -2.88 -25.33
CA GLY A 471 -33.18 -1.69 -25.39
C GLY A 471 -32.09 -1.64 -24.31
N MET A 472 -31.31 -0.58 -24.33
CA MET A 472 -30.12 -0.40 -23.46
C MET A 472 -30.45 -0.20 -21.97
N PHE A 473 -31.61 0.36 -21.63
CA PHE A 473 -32.03 0.61 -20.24
C PHE A 473 -32.98 -0.46 -19.68
N LEU A 474 -33.25 -1.49 -20.47
CA LEU A 474 -34.14 -2.59 -20.12
C LEU A 474 -33.40 -3.90 -20.42
N PRO A 475 -32.68 -4.50 -19.45
CA PRO A 475 -31.89 -5.72 -19.64
C PRO A 475 -32.76 -6.98 -19.79
N THR A 476 -33.98 -6.82 -20.30
CA THR A 476 -34.97 -7.88 -20.49
C THR A 476 -34.49 -8.87 -21.54
N SER A 477 -34.32 -10.13 -21.12
CA SER A 477 -33.92 -11.26 -21.94
C SER A 477 -35.04 -11.69 -22.89
N PHE A 478 -34.72 -11.91 -24.17
CA PHE A 478 -35.62 -12.61 -25.11
C PHE A 478 -35.45 -14.14 -25.09
N GLY A 479 -35.07 -14.69 -23.95
CA GLY A 479 -35.06 -16.13 -23.69
C GLY A 479 -33.76 -16.84 -24.09
N TRP A 480 -32.74 -16.09 -24.54
CA TRP A 480 -31.45 -16.64 -24.90
C TRP A 480 -30.34 -15.59 -24.90
N GLN A 481 -29.11 -16.06 -24.87
CA GLN A 481 -27.91 -15.28 -25.17
C GLN A 481 -26.88 -16.14 -25.89
N ILE A 482 -26.00 -15.50 -26.66
CA ILE A 482 -24.84 -16.14 -27.27
C ILE A 482 -23.58 -15.65 -26.55
N THR A 483 -22.74 -16.57 -26.08
CA THR A 483 -21.52 -16.23 -25.34
C THR A 483 -20.29 -16.87 -25.97
N CYS A 484 -19.13 -16.22 -25.80
CA CYS A 484 -17.83 -16.69 -26.28
C CYS A 484 -16.75 -16.31 -25.26
N GLY A 485 -15.80 -17.20 -25.02
CA GLY A 485 -14.64 -16.93 -24.17
C GLY A 485 -13.39 -16.75 -25.01
N VAL A 486 -12.61 -15.71 -24.71
CA VAL A 486 -11.38 -15.39 -25.44
C VAL A 486 -10.21 -15.27 -24.46
N GLU A 487 -9.06 -15.81 -24.85
CA GLU A 487 -7.79 -15.72 -24.10
C GLU A 487 -7.26 -14.27 -24.16
N PRO A 488 -7.11 -13.55 -23.03
CA PRO A 488 -6.88 -12.10 -23.04
C PRO A 488 -5.56 -11.66 -23.68
N LYS A 489 -4.52 -12.50 -23.65
CA LYS A 489 -3.18 -12.14 -24.16
C LYS A 489 -3.02 -12.37 -25.65
N THR A 490 -3.73 -13.34 -26.22
CA THR A 490 -3.54 -13.79 -27.62
C THR A 490 -4.73 -13.45 -28.52
N GLY A 491 -5.91 -13.19 -27.93
CA GLY A 491 -7.15 -13.03 -28.67
C GLY A 491 -7.73 -14.36 -29.18
N ARG A 492 -7.13 -15.51 -28.82
CA ARG A 492 -7.60 -16.83 -29.25
C ARG A 492 -8.95 -17.17 -28.61
N ILE A 493 -9.91 -17.56 -29.42
CA ILE A 493 -11.19 -18.10 -28.94
C ILE A 493 -10.91 -19.41 -28.19
N MET A 494 -11.29 -19.45 -26.92
CA MET A 494 -11.18 -20.65 -26.08
C MET A 494 -12.40 -21.56 -26.25
N TRP A 495 -13.58 -20.95 -26.35
CA TRP A 495 -14.86 -21.65 -26.51
C TRP A 495 -15.92 -20.72 -27.09
N GLY A 496 -16.96 -21.33 -27.66
CA GLY A 496 -18.10 -20.64 -28.27
C GLY A 496 -17.87 -20.21 -29.72
N PRO A 497 -18.87 -19.53 -30.33
CA PRO A 497 -20.11 -19.07 -29.69
C PRO A 497 -21.03 -20.20 -29.22
N ILE A 498 -21.60 -20.09 -28.02
CA ILE A 498 -22.56 -21.05 -27.44
C ILE A 498 -23.90 -20.33 -27.22
N ASN A 499 -25.00 -20.96 -27.62
CA ASN A 499 -26.34 -20.49 -27.26
C ASN A 499 -26.73 -21.01 -25.86
N GLN A 500 -27.06 -20.08 -24.96
CA GLN A 500 -27.53 -20.37 -23.62
C GLN A 500 -28.98 -19.93 -23.50
N THR A 501 -29.87 -20.88 -23.19
CA THR A 501 -31.28 -20.62 -22.92
C THR A 501 -31.43 -19.87 -21.59
N LEU A 502 -32.23 -18.81 -21.61
CA LEU A 502 -32.56 -17.99 -20.46
C LEU A 502 -34.09 -17.91 -20.29
N PRO A 503 -34.60 -17.52 -19.12
CA PRO A 503 -35.98 -17.10 -18.98
C PRO A 503 -36.37 -16.00 -19.98
N TYR A 504 -37.58 -16.10 -20.54
CA TYR A 504 -38.13 -15.16 -21.51
C TYR A 504 -38.81 -13.99 -20.80
N LEU A 505 -38.50 -12.76 -21.21
CA LEU A 505 -38.99 -11.50 -20.66
C LEU A 505 -38.63 -11.20 -19.20
N HIS A 506 -37.56 -11.82 -18.69
CA HIS A 506 -36.99 -11.50 -17.38
C HIS A 506 -35.78 -10.56 -17.51
N ASP A 507 -35.55 -9.69 -16.54
CA ASP A 507 -34.38 -8.82 -16.44
C ASP A 507 -33.13 -9.60 -16.01
N ILE A 508 -32.25 -9.93 -16.97
CA ILE A 508 -31.08 -10.81 -16.76
C ILE A 508 -29.79 -10.15 -17.23
N SER A 509 -28.90 -9.92 -16.26
CA SER A 509 -27.61 -9.26 -16.47
C SER A 509 -26.44 -10.07 -15.90
N VAL A 510 -25.25 -9.83 -16.45
CA VAL A 510 -23.99 -10.29 -15.83
C VAL A 510 -23.75 -9.44 -14.59
N LEU A 511 -23.69 -10.08 -13.42
CA LEU A 511 -23.44 -9.38 -12.16
C LEU A 511 -21.95 -9.31 -11.82
N ALA A 512 -21.22 -10.42 -12.05
CA ALA A 512 -19.80 -10.53 -11.72
C ALA A 512 -19.10 -11.56 -12.60
N ALA A 513 -17.78 -11.40 -12.79
CA ALA A 513 -16.92 -12.37 -13.46
C ALA A 513 -15.49 -12.28 -12.90
N ARG A 514 -14.96 -13.40 -12.37
CA ARG A 514 -13.59 -13.57 -11.85
C ARG A 514 -13.36 -15.04 -11.48
N ASP A 515 -12.11 -15.43 -11.28
CA ASP A 515 -11.66 -16.71 -10.75
C ASP A 515 -12.27 -17.91 -11.51
N GLY A 516 -12.41 -17.74 -12.83
CA GLY A 516 -12.93 -18.77 -13.74
C GLY A 516 -14.45 -18.93 -13.75
N VAL A 517 -15.22 -18.03 -13.11
CA VAL A 517 -16.69 -18.06 -13.05
C VAL A 517 -17.27 -16.71 -13.48
N TYR A 518 -18.41 -16.73 -14.18
CA TYR A 518 -19.27 -15.56 -14.33
C TYR A 518 -20.68 -15.87 -13.83
N VAL A 519 -21.32 -14.85 -13.26
CA VAL A 519 -22.62 -14.97 -12.62
C VAL A 519 -23.63 -14.13 -13.37
N LEU A 520 -24.75 -14.76 -13.74
CA LEU A 520 -25.94 -14.06 -14.21
C LEU A 520 -26.91 -13.92 -13.04
N GLY A 521 -27.54 -12.76 -12.96
CA GLY A 521 -28.65 -12.52 -12.05
C GLY A 521 -29.94 -12.28 -12.84
N ASP A 522 -30.99 -13.01 -12.47
CA ASP A 522 -32.37 -12.70 -12.83
C ASP A 522 -33.00 -11.84 -11.72
N LYS A 523 -33.18 -10.55 -12.02
CA LYS A 523 -33.62 -9.56 -11.04
C LYS A 523 -35.10 -9.74 -10.70
N ASP A 524 -35.93 -10.20 -11.64
CA ASP A 524 -37.37 -10.30 -11.45
C ASP A 524 -37.74 -11.48 -10.54
N THR A 525 -36.99 -12.57 -10.64
CA THR A 525 -37.14 -13.74 -9.75
C THR A 525 -36.19 -13.72 -8.56
N HIS A 526 -35.23 -12.78 -8.50
CA HIS A 526 -34.17 -12.70 -7.48
C HIS A 526 -33.39 -14.02 -7.36
N GLU A 527 -32.98 -14.53 -8.52
CA GLU A 527 -32.24 -15.78 -8.68
C GLU A 527 -30.89 -15.57 -9.36
N VAL A 528 -29.88 -16.33 -8.98
CA VAL A 528 -28.54 -16.29 -9.59
C VAL A 528 -28.15 -17.61 -10.24
N TYR A 529 -27.31 -17.52 -11.28
CA TYR A 529 -26.82 -18.63 -12.09
C TYR A 529 -25.31 -18.51 -12.28
N GLY A 530 -24.58 -19.60 -12.09
CA GLY A 530 -23.13 -19.65 -12.27
C GLY A 530 -22.73 -20.38 -13.53
N TYR A 531 -21.76 -19.83 -14.24
CA TYR A 531 -21.22 -20.41 -15.47
C TYR A 531 -19.69 -20.34 -15.45
N SER A 532 -19.04 -21.29 -16.12
CA SER A 532 -17.59 -21.31 -16.22
C SER A 532 -17.08 -20.34 -17.28
N LEU A 533 -16.13 -19.48 -16.94
CA LEU A 533 -15.35 -18.70 -17.90
C LEU A 533 -14.39 -19.57 -18.73
N LYS A 534 -14.09 -20.80 -18.29
CA LYS A 534 -13.15 -21.70 -18.98
C LYS A 534 -13.76 -22.41 -20.18
N ASN A 535 -15.06 -22.67 -20.16
CA ASN A 535 -15.73 -23.45 -21.22
C ASN A 535 -17.18 -23.00 -21.54
N GLY A 536 -17.71 -21.98 -20.86
CA GLY A 536 -19.05 -21.45 -21.10
C GLY A 536 -20.20 -22.35 -20.60
N GLN A 537 -19.92 -23.45 -19.90
CA GLN A 537 -20.96 -24.35 -19.38
C GLN A 537 -21.56 -23.82 -18.08
N LYS A 538 -22.84 -24.10 -17.86
CA LYS A 538 -23.52 -23.83 -16.59
C LYS A 538 -22.92 -24.71 -15.49
N LEU A 539 -22.55 -24.09 -14.37
CA LEU A 539 -22.02 -24.76 -13.19
C LEU A 539 -23.14 -25.06 -12.19
N TRP A 540 -23.97 -24.07 -11.91
CA TRP A 540 -25.03 -24.15 -10.90
C TRP A 540 -26.17 -23.15 -11.18
N GLY A 541 -27.24 -23.29 -10.42
CA GLY A 541 -28.42 -22.42 -10.43
C GLY A 541 -29.60 -22.93 -11.28
N PRO A 542 -30.76 -22.24 -11.27
CA PRO A 542 -31.01 -21.03 -10.48
C PRO A 542 -30.88 -21.27 -8.97
N VAL A 543 -30.36 -20.27 -8.25
CA VAL A 543 -30.36 -20.24 -6.79
C VAL A 543 -31.18 -19.02 -6.37
N LYS A 544 -32.31 -19.26 -5.72
CA LYS A 544 -33.16 -18.21 -5.15
C LYS A 544 -32.50 -17.61 -3.92
N LEU A 545 -32.28 -16.30 -3.92
CA LEU A 545 -31.66 -15.62 -2.80
C LEU A 545 -32.70 -15.17 -1.76
N PRO A 546 -32.36 -15.18 -0.46
CA PRO A 546 -33.09 -14.44 0.55
C PRO A 546 -33.16 -12.95 0.20
N GLY A 547 -34.35 -12.37 0.33
CA GLY A 547 -34.63 -11.00 -0.08
C GLY A 547 -36.01 -10.52 0.37
N ASN A 548 -36.38 -9.32 -0.04
CA ASN A 548 -37.73 -8.77 0.10
C ASN A 548 -38.20 -8.11 -1.22
N ALA A 549 -39.38 -7.49 -1.22
CA ALA A 549 -39.92 -6.83 -2.41
C ALA A 549 -39.03 -5.71 -2.97
N TRP A 550 -38.14 -5.13 -2.16
CA TRP A 550 -37.20 -4.10 -2.59
C TRP A 550 -35.93 -4.68 -3.22
N SER A 551 -35.59 -5.94 -2.97
CA SER A 551 -34.39 -6.59 -3.49
C SER A 551 -34.33 -6.63 -5.03
N VAL A 552 -35.48 -6.51 -5.71
CA VAL A 552 -35.58 -6.51 -7.17
C VAL A 552 -35.45 -5.10 -7.80
N ILE A 553 -35.28 -4.05 -6.98
CA ILE A 553 -35.07 -2.68 -7.48
C ILE A 553 -33.68 -2.56 -8.08
N SER A 554 -32.66 -2.96 -7.32
CA SER A 554 -31.28 -3.00 -7.79
C SER A 554 -30.44 -3.92 -6.92
N TRP A 555 -29.40 -4.46 -7.53
CA TRP A 555 -28.47 -5.41 -6.91
C TRP A 555 -27.16 -5.40 -7.66
N ALA A 556 -26.11 -5.87 -7.00
CA ALA A 556 -24.80 -6.06 -7.60
C ALA A 556 -24.14 -7.27 -6.96
N ALA A 557 -23.10 -7.79 -7.61
CA ALA A 557 -22.31 -8.87 -7.07
C ALA A 557 -20.83 -8.68 -7.33
N GLU A 558 -20.02 -9.38 -6.55
CA GLU A 558 -18.59 -9.47 -6.78
C GLU A 558 -18.09 -10.85 -6.39
N ILE A 559 -17.05 -11.33 -7.08
CA ILE A 559 -16.38 -12.59 -6.77
C ILE A 559 -15.08 -12.27 -6.06
N ALA A 560 -14.96 -12.73 -4.81
CA ALA A 560 -13.79 -12.53 -3.97
C ALA A 560 -13.66 -13.68 -2.96
N TYR A 561 -12.42 -14.03 -2.61
CA TYR A 561 -12.12 -15.03 -1.58
C TYR A 561 -12.87 -16.37 -1.74
N GLY A 562 -13.03 -16.84 -2.98
CA GLY A 562 -13.74 -18.10 -3.26
C GLY A 562 -15.27 -18.02 -3.18
N LYS A 563 -15.85 -16.82 -3.00
CA LYS A 563 -17.28 -16.61 -2.81
C LYS A 563 -17.84 -15.66 -3.87
N VAL A 564 -19.12 -15.87 -4.24
CA VAL A 564 -19.95 -14.90 -4.96
C VAL A 564 -20.73 -14.13 -3.90
N ILE A 565 -20.49 -12.84 -3.76
CA ILE A 565 -21.16 -11.99 -2.78
C ILE A 565 -22.15 -11.10 -3.53
N VAL A 566 -23.44 -11.25 -3.25
CA VAL A 566 -24.53 -10.50 -3.88
C VAL A 566 -25.17 -9.60 -2.84
N TRP A 567 -25.31 -8.31 -3.13
CA TRP A 567 -26.06 -7.39 -2.27
C TRP A 567 -27.13 -6.66 -3.06
N ASP A 568 -28.21 -6.29 -2.37
CA ASP A 568 -29.38 -5.71 -3.01
C ASP A 568 -30.02 -4.57 -2.21
N TYR A 569 -30.83 -3.80 -2.92
CA TYR A 569 -31.53 -2.65 -2.40
C TYR A 569 -32.47 -2.99 -1.23
N GLY A 570 -32.88 -4.25 -1.08
CA GLY A 570 -33.69 -4.71 0.04
C GLY A 570 -32.94 -4.84 1.36
N GLY A 571 -31.65 -4.49 1.41
CA GLY A 571 -30.85 -4.56 2.63
C GLY A 571 -30.22 -5.93 2.87
N TYR A 572 -30.17 -6.80 1.85
CA TYR A 572 -29.60 -8.13 1.95
C TYR A 572 -28.19 -8.21 1.35
N VAL A 573 -27.36 -9.04 1.97
CA VAL A 573 -26.08 -9.50 1.43
C VAL A 573 -26.04 -11.01 1.55
N ASN A 574 -25.84 -11.70 0.43
CA ASN A 574 -25.86 -13.15 0.32
C ASN A 574 -24.50 -13.61 -0.22
N ALA A 575 -23.86 -14.57 0.45
CA ALA A 575 -22.63 -15.18 -0.03
C ALA A 575 -22.86 -16.63 -0.44
N LEU A 576 -22.40 -16.96 -1.65
CA LEU A 576 -22.47 -18.30 -2.20
C LEU A 576 -21.06 -18.84 -2.44
N ASN A 577 -20.89 -20.15 -2.32
CA ASN A 577 -19.69 -20.82 -2.82
C ASN A 577 -19.60 -20.60 -4.33
N LYS A 578 -18.48 -20.07 -4.84
CA LYS A 578 -18.36 -19.70 -6.26
C LYS A 578 -18.49 -20.91 -7.21
N ASP A 579 -18.07 -22.09 -6.77
CA ASP A 579 -17.97 -23.28 -7.60
C ASP A 579 -19.25 -24.13 -7.56
N THR A 580 -20.00 -24.10 -6.45
CA THR A 580 -21.21 -24.94 -6.26
C THR A 580 -22.52 -24.16 -6.25
N GLY A 581 -22.49 -22.84 -6.00
CA GLY A 581 -23.70 -22.04 -5.82
C GLY A 581 -24.43 -22.28 -4.50
N GLU A 582 -23.82 -23.01 -3.56
CA GLU A 582 -24.38 -23.20 -2.22
C GLU A 582 -24.40 -21.86 -1.47
N LEU A 583 -25.56 -21.48 -0.93
CA LEU A 583 -25.70 -20.31 -0.06
C LEU A 583 -25.02 -20.61 1.28
N LEU A 584 -23.94 -19.88 1.59
CA LEU A 584 -23.13 -20.07 2.79
C LEU A 584 -23.66 -19.25 3.96
N TRP A 585 -24.03 -17.99 3.70
CA TRP A 585 -24.61 -17.10 4.70
C TRP A 585 -25.42 -15.98 4.04
N SER A 586 -26.30 -15.39 4.83
CA SER A 586 -27.07 -14.18 4.49
C SER A 586 -27.03 -13.19 5.65
N PHE A 587 -26.82 -11.93 5.32
CA PHE A 587 -26.91 -10.79 6.23
C PHE A 587 -28.10 -9.91 5.82
N ASN A 588 -28.77 -9.32 6.81
CA ASN A 588 -29.83 -8.34 6.60
C ASN A 588 -29.59 -7.11 7.49
N THR A 589 -29.83 -5.92 6.97
CA THR A 589 -29.63 -4.64 7.67
C THR A 589 -30.65 -4.36 8.77
N GLY A 590 -31.74 -5.14 8.84
CA GLY A 590 -32.79 -5.05 9.84
C GLY A 590 -33.94 -4.14 9.44
N SER A 591 -34.89 -4.01 10.36
CA SER A 591 -36.00 -3.05 10.26
C SER A 591 -35.48 -1.63 10.48
N SER A 592 -35.85 -0.71 9.59
CA SER A 592 -35.55 0.72 9.79
C SER A 592 -36.60 1.42 10.66
N GLY A 593 -37.65 0.72 11.12
CA GLY A 593 -38.80 1.35 11.74
C GLY A 593 -39.34 2.48 10.86
N TYR A 594 -39.42 3.69 11.42
CA TYR A 594 -39.86 4.91 10.73
C TYR A 594 -38.74 5.73 10.09
N ASP A 595 -37.47 5.32 10.24
CA ASP A 595 -36.35 6.10 9.72
C ASP A 595 -36.39 6.23 8.18
N THR A 596 -36.84 5.17 7.50
CA THR A 596 -36.97 5.14 6.04
C THR A 596 -38.38 4.75 5.61
N PRO A 597 -38.85 5.19 4.43
CA PRO A 597 -40.13 4.76 3.87
C PRO A 597 -40.10 3.31 3.36
N TYR A 598 -38.93 2.65 3.35
CA TYR A 598 -38.75 1.30 2.83
C TYR A 598 -38.99 0.21 3.89
N GLY A 599 -39.03 0.58 5.18
CA GLY A 599 -39.13 -0.37 6.30
C GLY A 599 -37.86 -1.18 6.56
N THR A 600 -36.78 -0.91 5.82
CA THR A 600 -35.45 -1.51 5.98
C THR A 600 -34.37 -0.50 5.62
N TYR A 601 -33.16 -0.65 6.15
CA TYR A 601 -32.02 0.17 5.70
C TYR A 601 -31.48 -0.40 4.40
N VAL A 602 -31.88 0.22 3.30
CA VAL A 602 -31.52 -0.20 1.93
C VAL A 602 -30.01 -0.09 1.69
N LEU A 603 -29.47 -0.95 0.83
CA LEU A 603 -28.08 -0.89 0.38
C LEU A 603 -28.01 -0.22 -0.99
N TRP A 604 -27.26 0.87 -1.07
CA TRP A 604 -27.03 1.54 -2.33
C TRP A 604 -25.98 0.79 -3.15
N GLN A 605 -26.34 0.40 -4.35
CA GLN A 605 -25.42 -0.15 -5.36
C GLN A 605 -25.23 0.90 -6.45
N PHE A 606 -24.00 1.13 -6.92
CA PHE A 606 -23.63 1.82 -8.18
C PHE A 606 -22.09 1.88 -8.30
N GLY A 607 -21.39 0.80 -7.91
CA GLY A 607 -19.93 0.78 -7.80
C GLY A 607 -19.39 1.45 -6.52
N THR A 608 -20.23 1.60 -5.49
CA THR A 608 -19.90 2.21 -4.19
C THR A 608 -19.33 1.21 -3.17
N GLN A 609 -19.32 -0.09 -3.50
CA GLN A 609 -18.76 -1.14 -2.67
C GLN A 609 -17.24 -1.17 -2.75
N SER A 610 -16.58 -1.82 -1.79
CA SER A 610 -15.18 -2.22 -1.90
C SER A 610 -14.93 -3.49 -1.12
N ILE A 611 -13.98 -4.33 -1.57
CA ILE A 611 -13.63 -5.59 -0.93
C ILE A 611 -12.12 -5.64 -0.72
N ALA A 612 -11.68 -5.85 0.51
CA ALA A 612 -10.27 -5.98 0.87
C ALA A 612 -10.12 -6.65 2.24
N ASP A 613 -8.98 -7.30 2.48
CA ASP A 613 -8.62 -7.96 3.76
C ASP A 613 -9.76 -8.79 4.39
N GLY A 614 -10.44 -9.60 3.57
CA GLY A 614 -11.54 -10.45 4.01
C GLY A 614 -12.85 -9.73 4.37
N LYS A 615 -12.99 -8.45 3.99
CA LYS A 615 -14.16 -7.62 4.32
C LYS A 615 -14.80 -7.02 3.07
N ILE A 616 -16.11 -6.86 3.09
CA ILE A 616 -16.87 -6.05 2.14
C ILE A 616 -17.40 -4.79 2.81
N PHE A 617 -17.19 -3.65 2.17
CA PHE A 617 -17.62 -2.33 2.61
C PHE A 617 -18.79 -1.85 1.76
N LEU A 618 -19.96 -1.62 2.37
CA LEU A 618 -21.20 -1.26 1.65
C LEU A 618 -21.79 0.04 2.19
N SER A 619 -22.43 0.80 1.31
CA SER A 619 -23.10 2.07 1.63
C SER A 619 -24.59 1.81 1.85
N GLN A 620 -25.09 2.01 3.06
CA GLN A 620 -26.53 2.07 3.29
C GLN A 620 -27.09 3.42 2.87
N GLY A 621 -28.37 3.46 2.53
CA GLY A 621 -29.09 4.69 2.16
C GLY A 621 -29.50 4.70 0.69
N SER A 622 -30.16 5.77 0.30
CA SER A 622 -30.64 5.95 -1.08
C SER A 622 -30.39 7.34 -1.60
N MET A 623 -30.32 7.46 -2.91
CA MET A 623 -30.12 8.72 -3.61
C MET A 623 -31.47 9.34 -3.99
N TYR A 624 -31.52 10.66 -4.15
CA TYR A 624 -32.67 11.44 -4.66
C TYR A 624 -33.90 11.59 -3.77
N ASN A 625 -34.08 10.73 -2.78
CA ASN A 625 -35.35 10.65 -2.07
C ASN A 625 -35.23 11.12 -0.62
N PRO A 626 -36.05 12.09 -0.20
CA PRO A 626 -36.28 12.32 1.21
C PRO A 626 -37.16 11.21 1.82
N PRO A 627 -37.21 11.11 3.15
CA PRO A 627 -36.48 11.91 4.12
C PRO A 627 -34.97 11.59 4.16
N LEU A 628 -34.14 12.59 4.43
CA LEU A 628 -32.81 12.35 4.97
C LEU A 628 -32.95 11.55 6.27
N HIS A 629 -32.23 10.44 6.35
CA HIS A 629 -32.28 9.52 7.48
C HIS A 629 -30.87 9.05 7.84
N PRO A 630 -30.65 8.54 9.06
CA PRO A 630 -29.40 7.89 9.42
C PRO A 630 -29.07 6.77 8.42
N ALA A 631 -27.85 6.79 7.92
CA ALA A 631 -27.31 5.77 7.04
C ALA A 631 -25.85 5.49 7.43
N TRP A 632 -25.34 4.31 7.08
CA TRP A 632 -24.03 3.86 7.50
C TRP A 632 -23.20 3.30 6.35
N ARG A 633 -21.89 3.52 6.45
CA ARG A 633 -20.91 2.61 5.87
C ARG A 633 -20.82 1.39 6.78
N ILE A 634 -21.05 0.20 6.22
CA ILE A 634 -20.94 -1.06 6.96
C ILE A 634 -19.76 -1.88 6.44
N ALA A 635 -19.05 -2.53 7.35
CA ALA A 635 -18.02 -3.52 7.05
C ALA A 635 -18.52 -4.90 7.49
N ILE A 636 -18.58 -5.83 6.56
CA ILE A 636 -19.03 -7.21 6.81
C ILE A 636 -17.86 -8.15 6.52
N ASP A 637 -17.63 -9.10 7.43
CA ASP A 637 -16.67 -10.17 7.25
C ASP A 637 -17.15 -11.13 6.16
N VAL A 638 -16.33 -11.34 5.13
CA VAL A 638 -16.68 -12.13 3.95
C VAL A 638 -16.80 -13.62 4.28
N GLU A 639 -16.06 -14.11 5.27
CA GLU A 639 -16.09 -15.53 5.63
C GLU A 639 -17.40 -15.89 6.34
N THR A 640 -17.81 -15.07 7.29
CA THR A 640 -18.88 -15.39 8.25
C THR A 640 -20.18 -14.61 8.04
N GLY A 641 -20.17 -13.52 7.26
CA GLY A 641 -21.33 -12.65 7.08
C GLY A 641 -21.63 -11.76 8.30
N LYS A 642 -20.73 -11.68 9.28
CA LYS A 642 -20.92 -10.88 10.49
C LYS A 642 -20.54 -9.41 10.24
N LEU A 643 -21.32 -8.51 10.83
CA LEU A 643 -20.97 -7.09 10.89
C LEU A 643 -19.70 -6.93 11.74
N VAL A 644 -18.65 -6.35 11.17
CA VAL A 644 -17.40 -6.01 11.87
C VAL A 644 -17.57 -4.66 12.56
N TRP A 645 -17.97 -3.65 11.80
CA TRP A 645 -18.29 -2.32 12.31
C TRP A 645 -19.23 -1.59 11.35
N LYS A 646 -19.84 -0.52 11.85
CA LYS A 646 -20.58 0.46 11.04
C LYS A 646 -20.25 1.87 11.49
N LEU A 647 -20.33 2.83 10.58
CA LEU A 647 -20.08 4.25 10.87
C LEU A 647 -21.07 5.10 10.08
N LEU A 648 -21.69 6.10 10.73
CA LEU A 648 -22.62 7.02 10.07
C LEU A 648 -21.99 7.64 8.82
N SER A 649 -22.56 7.33 7.67
CA SER A 649 -22.07 7.80 6.38
C SER A 649 -23.05 7.43 5.28
N TYR A 650 -23.11 8.27 4.26
CA TYR A 650 -23.71 7.92 2.99
C TYR A 650 -22.78 8.30 1.83
N SER A 651 -22.55 7.39 0.89
CA SER A 651 -21.92 7.67 -0.40
C SER A 651 -22.75 7.06 -1.53
N GLY A 652 -23.22 7.90 -2.44
CA GLY A 652 -24.02 7.47 -3.60
C GLY A 652 -23.22 7.20 -4.87
N ARG A 653 -21.99 7.73 -4.98
CA ARG A 653 -21.22 7.74 -6.25
C ARG A 653 -19.79 7.25 -6.14
N CYS A 654 -19.24 7.16 -4.94
CA CYS A 654 -17.82 6.88 -4.74
C CYS A 654 -17.66 5.59 -3.93
N PRO A 655 -16.83 4.64 -4.38
CA PRO A 655 -16.41 3.54 -3.52
C PRO A 655 -15.58 4.04 -2.35
N GLY A 656 -15.50 3.21 -1.31
CA GLY A 656 -14.52 3.41 -0.25
C GLY A 656 -13.18 2.82 -0.69
N ALA A 657 -12.28 3.64 -1.23
CA ALA A 657 -10.99 3.16 -1.70
C ALA A 657 -10.15 2.59 -0.55
N VAL A 658 -9.66 1.35 -0.69
CA VAL A 658 -8.83 0.69 0.33
C VAL A 658 -7.38 0.62 -0.12
N ALA A 659 -6.50 1.27 0.62
CA ALA A 659 -5.05 1.19 0.43
C ALA A 659 -4.29 1.51 1.72
N ASP A 660 -3.09 0.98 1.87
CA ASP A 660 -2.18 1.20 3.00
C ASP A 660 -2.78 0.85 4.39
N GLY A 661 -3.74 -0.09 4.44
CA GLY A 661 -4.51 -0.38 5.65
C GLY A 661 -5.64 0.62 5.97
N PHE A 662 -5.90 1.59 5.10
CA PHE A 662 -6.94 2.61 5.28
C PHE A 662 -8.09 2.43 4.28
N LEU A 663 -9.28 2.80 4.73
CA LEU A 663 -10.46 3.02 3.90
C LEU A 663 -10.67 4.54 3.76
N VAL A 664 -10.64 5.04 2.52
CA VAL A 664 -10.98 6.44 2.21
C VAL A 664 -12.34 6.50 1.56
N GLN A 665 -13.25 7.24 2.17
CA GLN A 665 -14.59 7.44 1.62
C GLN A 665 -15.01 8.91 1.66
N TRP A 666 -16.03 9.25 0.90
CA TRP A 666 -16.70 10.54 0.98
C TRP A 666 -18.03 10.39 1.70
N ASN A 667 -18.30 11.27 2.66
CA ASN A 667 -19.56 11.31 3.39
C ASN A 667 -20.43 12.44 2.85
N SER A 668 -21.60 12.08 2.33
CA SER A 668 -22.54 13.03 1.73
C SER A 668 -23.21 13.91 2.79
N PHE A 669 -23.33 13.46 4.04
CA PHE A 669 -24.05 14.24 5.06
C PHE A 669 -23.35 15.55 5.41
N ASP A 670 -22.03 15.60 5.34
CA ASP A 670 -21.21 16.76 5.67
C ASP A 670 -20.19 17.14 4.59
N CYS A 671 -20.25 16.47 3.42
CA CYS A 671 -19.40 16.72 2.26
C CYS A 671 -17.89 16.62 2.53
N GLN A 672 -17.49 15.75 3.45
CA GLN A 672 -16.08 15.53 3.79
C GLN A 672 -15.55 14.18 3.31
N ILE A 673 -14.26 14.15 3.00
CA ILE A 673 -13.48 12.92 2.89
C ILE A 673 -13.19 12.42 4.31
N TYR A 674 -13.37 11.12 4.53
CA TYR A 674 -13.05 10.42 5.76
C TYR A 674 -11.98 9.37 5.46
N CYS A 675 -10.88 9.41 6.20
CA CYS A 675 -9.89 8.34 6.21
C CYS A 675 -10.05 7.53 7.49
N ILE A 676 -10.31 6.24 7.34
CA ILE A 676 -10.58 5.29 8.42
C ILE A 676 -9.44 4.27 8.43
N GLY A 677 -8.88 3.98 9.60
CA GLY A 677 -7.80 2.99 9.75
C GLY A 677 -7.05 3.14 11.06
N LYS A 678 -5.95 2.41 11.19
CA LYS A 678 -5.17 2.36 12.44
C LYS A 678 -4.32 3.63 12.63
N GLY A 679 -4.53 4.35 13.72
CA GLY A 679 -3.82 5.59 14.05
C GLY A 679 -2.75 5.46 15.15
N PRO A 680 -1.82 6.42 15.27
CA PRO A 680 -0.84 6.44 16.37
C PRO A 680 -1.50 6.82 17.70
N SER A 681 -0.94 6.35 18.80
CA SER A 681 -1.36 6.71 20.17
C SER A 681 -0.21 7.39 20.93
N ARG A 682 -0.54 7.99 22.08
CA ARG A 682 0.44 8.57 23.02
C ARG A 682 0.08 8.22 24.46
N THR A 683 0.95 7.48 25.13
CA THR A 683 0.90 7.25 26.57
C THR A 683 1.65 8.34 27.35
N THR A 684 1.18 8.70 28.53
CA THR A 684 1.90 9.50 29.54
C THR A 684 1.83 8.79 30.89
N VAL A 685 2.79 9.03 31.77
CA VAL A 685 2.79 8.50 33.15
C VAL A 685 3.52 9.47 34.08
N THR A 686 3.02 9.59 35.30
CA THR A 686 3.56 10.34 36.43
C THR A 686 3.37 9.53 37.70
N ALA A 687 4.16 9.81 38.73
CA ALA A 687 4.07 9.13 40.01
C ALA A 687 4.20 10.13 41.16
N LYS A 688 3.35 10.02 42.19
CA LYS A 688 3.35 10.93 43.35
C LYS A 688 3.15 10.16 44.67
N PRO A 689 3.93 10.47 45.73
CA PRO A 689 5.08 11.37 45.73
C PRO A 689 6.25 10.82 44.89
N GLU A 690 7.12 11.69 44.37
CA GLU A 690 8.32 11.29 43.61
C GLU A 690 9.34 10.54 44.48
N VAL A 691 9.31 10.79 45.79
CA VAL A 691 10.11 10.09 46.79
C VAL A 691 9.20 9.64 47.92
N THR A 692 9.30 8.37 48.31
CA THR A 692 8.59 7.78 49.44
C THR A 692 9.55 7.01 50.36
N GLN A 693 9.07 6.61 51.53
CA GLN A 693 9.80 5.68 52.40
C GLN A 693 9.39 4.23 52.10
N VAL A 694 10.23 3.26 52.46
CA VAL A 694 9.87 1.82 52.38
C VAL A 694 8.51 1.57 53.07
N GLY A 695 7.59 0.91 52.36
CA GLY A 695 6.21 0.68 52.83
C GLY A 695 5.22 1.82 52.55
N GLY A 696 5.71 2.97 52.05
CA GLY A 696 4.86 4.08 51.60
C GLY A 696 4.31 3.85 50.20
N ALA A 697 3.04 4.23 50.00
CA ALA A 697 2.36 4.07 48.72
C ALA A 697 2.67 5.22 47.74
N ILE A 698 2.72 4.89 46.45
CA ILE A 698 2.93 5.81 45.33
C ILE A 698 1.70 5.72 44.43
N LEU A 699 1.06 6.86 44.15
CA LEU A 699 0.02 6.97 43.14
C LEU A 699 0.66 7.11 41.77
N ILE A 700 0.50 6.11 40.92
CA ILE A 700 0.85 6.13 39.49
C ILE A 700 -0.38 6.65 38.74
N GLU A 701 -0.22 7.71 37.97
CA GLU A 701 -1.28 8.31 37.14
C GLU A 701 -0.75 8.62 35.74
N GLY A 702 -1.55 8.35 34.72
CA GLY A 702 -1.18 8.66 33.34
C GLY A 702 -2.38 8.71 32.42
N LYS A 703 -2.13 8.89 31.11
CA LYS A 703 -3.16 8.91 30.07
C LYS A 703 -2.76 8.06 28.87
N VAL A 704 -3.76 7.61 28.10
CA VAL A 704 -3.56 7.17 26.71
C VAL A 704 -4.44 7.98 25.79
N LEU A 705 -3.82 8.68 24.85
CA LEU A 705 -4.47 9.60 23.93
C LEU A 705 -4.35 9.11 22.49
N ASP A 706 -5.38 9.35 21.70
CA ASP A 706 -5.33 9.30 20.25
C ASP A 706 -4.41 10.42 19.74
N ASN A 707 -3.42 10.07 18.93
CA ASN A 707 -2.44 11.01 18.38
C ASN A 707 -2.57 11.14 16.85
N SER A 708 -3.67 10.64 16.28
CA SER A 708 -3.97 10.70 14.84
C SER A 708 -4.00 12.14 14.33
N PRO A 709 -3.71 12.39 13.05
CA PRO A 709 -3.65 13.75 12.50
C PRO A 709 -4.94 14.53 12.69
N GLY A 710 -6.08 13.86 12.59
CA GLY A 710 -7.41 14.42 12.77
C GLY A 710 -7.63 15.08 14.14
N VAL A 711 -6.93 14.62 15.19
CA VAL A 711 -7.01 15.23 16.54
C VAL A 711 -6.52 16.68 16.54
N ARG A 712 -5.70 17.07 15.56
CA ARG A 712 -5.19 18.44 15.39
C ARG A 712 -6.11 19.34 14.56
N GLN A 713 -7.26 18.84 14.13
CA GLN A 713 -8.19 19.61 13.30
C GLN A 713 -9.01 20.58 14.15
N ARG A 714 -9.35 21.71 13.52
CA ARG A 714 -10.28 22.69 14.10
C ARG A 714 -11.61 22.02 14.42
N GLY A 715 -12.17 22.35 15.57
CA GLY A 715 -13.37 21.73 16.14
C GLY A 715 -13.04 20.59 17.11
N ILE A 716 -11.92 19.90 16.94
CA ILE A 716 -11.50 18.81 17.82
C ILE A 716 -10.58 19.34 18.92
N ILE A 717 -9.57 20.14 18.58
CA ILE A 717 -8.67 20.75 19.59
C ILE A 717 -9.46 21.56 20.62
N GLU A 718 -10.47 22.31 20.19
CA GLU A 718 -11.29 23.15 21.08
C GLU A 718 -12.19 22.32 22.00
N ARG A 719 -12.64 21.14 21.55
CA ARG A 719 -13.48 20.22 22.34
C ARG A 719 -12.66 19.34 23.28
N PHE A 720 -11.41 19.04 22.91
CA PHE A 720 -10.50 18.16 23.63
C PHE A 720 -9.13 18.85 23.81
N PRO A 721 -9.05 19.95 24.57
CA PRO A 721 -7.83 20.75 24.71
C PRO A 721 -6.67 19.97 25.36
N GLU A 722 -6.98 18.95 26.15
CA GLU A 722 -6.01 18.06 26.80
C GLU A 722 -5.67 16.80 25.96
N GLY A 723 -6.11 16.77 24.70
CA GLY A 723 -6.00 15.65 23.79
C GLY A 723 -7.22 14.73 23.80
N LEU A 724 -7.45 14.02 22.69
CA LEU A 724 -8.54 13.09 22.52
C LEU A 724 -8.20 11.75 23.20
N PRO A 725 -9.02 11.25 24.15
CA PRO A 725 -8.79 9.93 24.74
C PRO A 725 -8.86 8.79 23.74
N ALA A 726 -7.95 7.81 23.88
CA ALA A 726 -8.06 6.54 23.19
C ALA A 726 -9.16 5.67 23.83
N VAL A 727 -9.94 4.98 23.01
CA VAL A 727 -11.07 4.15 23.43
C VAL A 727 -10.90 2.70 22.96
N SER A 728 -11.66 1.78 23.53
CA SER A 728 -11.69 0.39 23.07
C SER A 728 -12.21 0.28 21.62
N ASP A 729 -11.79 -0.77 20.92
CA ASP A 729 -12.20 -1.03 19.54
C ASP A 729 -13.73 -1.19 19.40
N ASP A 730 -14.38 -1.79 20.39
CA ASP A 730 -15.83 -2.01 20.40
C ASP A 730 -16.65 -0.72 20.48
N ASP A 731 -16.13 0.31 21.15
CA ASP A 731 -16.80 1.60 21.34
C ASP A 731 -16.32 2.66 20.32
N MET A 732 -15.50 2.24 19.34
CA MET A 732 -14.85 3.13 18.38
C MET A 732 -15.86 3.88 17.49
N SER A 733 -16.88 3.18 16.95
CA SER A 733 -17.90 3.80 16.10
C SER A 733 -18.65 4.96 16.78
N PRO A 734 -19.34 4.75 17.92
CA PRO A 734 -20.06 5.85 18.57
C PRO A 734 -19.12 6.96 19.08
N TRP A 735 -17.89 6.61 19.46
CA TRP A 735 -16.88 7.62 19.82
C TRP A 735 -16.48 8.51 18.65
N MET A 736 -16.20 7.91 17.49
CA MET A 736 -15.83 8.65 16.27
C MET A 736 -16.99 9.50 15.72
N GLU A 737 -18.22 9.00 15.81
CA GLU A 737 -19.43 9.75 15.47
C GLU A 737 -19.63 10.97 16.39
N TYR A 738 -19.36 10.84 17.69
CA TYR A 738 -19.36 11.97 18.63
C TYR A 738 -18.27 13.00 18.31
N VAL A 739 -17.05 12.54 18.02
CA VAL A 739 -15.88 13.40 17.81
C VAL A 739 -15.97 14.15 16.48
N TYR A 740 -16.23 13.44 15.38
CA TYR A 740 -16.14 13.99 14.02
C TYR A 740 -17.48 14.42 13.42
N MET A 741 -18.61 13.88 13.90
CA MET A 741 -19.93 14.05 13.28
C MET A 741 -20.95 14.73 14.20
N GLN A 742 -20.50 15.29 15.32
CA GLN A 742 -21.33 16.03 16.28
C GLN A 742 -22.53 15.22 16.80
N GLN A 743 -22.41 13.88 16.84
CA GLN A 743 -23.44 13.03 17.42
C GLN A 743 -23.47 13.15 18.95
N ILE A 744 -24.41 12.46 19.58
CA ILE A 744 -24.57 12.47 21.05
C ILE A 744 -23.32 11.84 21.69
N LYS A 745 -22.84 12.44 22.79
CA LYS A 745 -21.75 11.86 23.60
C LYS A 745 -22.23 10.52 24.17
N PRO A 746 -21.52 9.40 23.96
CA PRO A 746 -21.94 8.13 24.56
C PRO A 746 -21.85 8.21 26.08
N GLU A 747 -22.85 7.65 26.78
CA GLU A 747 -22.90 7.63 28.26
C GLU A 747 -21.85 6.69 28.86
N LEU A 748 -21.51 5.63 28.13
CA LEU A 748 -20.51 4.63 28.50
C LEU A 748 -19.55 4.46 27.34
N VAL A 749 -18.25 4.62 27.62
CA VAL A 749 -17.15 4.38 26.68
C VAL A 749 -16.04 3.69 27.44
N ARG A 750 -15.65 2.49 27.00
CA ARG A 750 -14.54 1.74 27.57
C ARG A 750 -13.22 2.29 27.07
N GLY A 751 -12.26 2.44 27.97
CA GLY A 751 -10.89 2.81 27.63
C GLY A 751 -10.07 1.64 27.13
N VAL A 752 -8.76 1.85 27.14
CA VAL A 752 -7.76 0.88 26.72
C VAL A 752 -6.93 0.40 27.90
N ASN A 753 -6.43 -0.83 27.82
CA ASN A 753 -5.62 -1.43 28.87
C ASN A 753 -4.17 -0.94 28.79
N VAL A 754 -3.58 -0.64 29.95
CA VAL A 754 -2.20 -0.20 30.14
C VAL A 754 -1.53 -1.12 31.14
N GLU A 755 -0.43 -1.74 30.73
CA GLU A 755 0.41 -2.53 31.63
C GLU A 755 1.40 -1.61 32.36
N LEU A 756 1.52 -1.79 33.67
CA LEU A 756 2.44 -1.05 34.52
C LEU A 756 3.58 -1.97 35.01
N TYR A 757 4.81 -1.50 34.86
CA TYR A 757 6.02 -2.17 35.33
C TYR A 757 6.88 -1.22 36.17
N ALA A 758 7.61 -1.75 37.15
CA ALA A 758 8.70 -1.06 37.83
C ALA A 758 10.03 -1.74 37.49
N ILE A 759 11.02 -1.00 37.02
CA ILE A 759 12.37 -1.50 36.76
C ILE A 759 13.27 -1.04 37.91
N ASP A 760 13.86 -1.99 38.64
CA ASP A 760 14.75 -1.69 39.76
C ASP A 760 16.18 -1.33 39.31
N GLU A 761 17.06 -1.00 40.26
CA GLU A 761 18.45 -0.62 40.01
C GLU A 761 19.30 -1.76 39.38
N SER A 762 18.86 -3.01 39.49
CA SER A 762 19.51 -4.15 38.84
C SER A 762 19.09 -4.34 37.37
N GLY A 763 18.10 -3.57 36.91
CA GLY A 763 17.47 -3.72 35.61
C GLY A 763 16.37 -4.79 35.57
N GLN A 764 15.96 -5.35 36.71
CA GLN A 764 14.89 -6.33 36.76
C GLN A 764 13.53 -5.65 36.64
N ALA A 765 12.71 -6.09 35.68
CA ALA A 765 11.33 -5.62 35.53
C ALA A 765 10.38 -6.38 36.47
N ILE A 766 9.62 -5.63 37.27
CA ILE A 766 8.57 -6.11 38.18
C ILE A 766 7.23 -5.70 37.58
N TYR A 767 6.37 -6.68 37.26
CA TYR A 767 4.99 -6.41 36.86
C TYR A 767 4.20 -5.87 38.05
N ILE A 768 3.52 -4.74 37.87
CA ILE A 768 2.70 -4.11 38.90
C ILE A 768 1.25 -4.56 38.74
N ASP A 769 0.61 -4.17 37.64
CA ASP A 769 -0.77 -4.50 37.31
C ASP A 769 -1.11 -4.08 35.87
N THR A 770 -2.31 -4.41 35.41
CA THR A 770 -2.94 -3.88 34.20
C THR A 770 -4.15 -3.03 34.58
N VAL A 771 -4.14 -1.76 34.18
CA VAL A 771 -5.22 -0.80 34.45
C VAL A 771 -5.91 -0.36 33.16
N CYS A 772 -7.20 -0.07 33.22
CA CYS A 772 -7.95 0.46 32.09
C CYS A 772 -8.07 1.99 32.20
N THR A 773 -7.94 2.69 31.07
CA THR A 773 -8.17 4.14 31.03
C THR A 773 -9.66 4.47 31.16
N ASP A 774 -9.97 5.69 31.60
CA ASP A 774 -11.31 6.25 31.62
C ASP A 774 -11.44 7.37 30.56
N PRO A 775 -11.98 7.08 29.37
CA PRO A 775 -12.13 8.07 28.30
C PRO A 775 -13.03 9.24 28.67
N LEU A 776 -14.06 9.02 29.48
CA LEU A 776 -14.99 10.08 29.88
C LEU A 776 -14.34 11.09 30.82
N ASN A 777 -13.29 10.68 31.52
CA ASN A 777 -12.43 11.50 32.37
C ASN A 777 -11.06 11.80 31.74
N GLY A 778 -11.00 11.92 30.41
CA GLY A 778 -9.80 12.40 29.71
C GLY A 778 -8.75 11.32 29.43
N GLY A 779 -9.15 10.05 29.41
CA GLY A 779 -8.28 8.91 29.09
C GLY A 779 -7.31 8.55 30.21
N VAL A 780 -7.66 8.91 31.46
CA VAL A 780 -6.77 8.77 32.62
C VAL A 780 -6.80 7.33 33.17
N PHE A 781 -5.65 6.82 33.60
CA PHE A 781 -5.53 5.63 34.43
C PHE A 781 -4.85 5.96 35.75
N ARG A 782 -5.17 5.23 36.82
CA ARG A 782 -4.62 5.43 38.17
C ARG A 782 -4.40 4.09 38.87
N LEU A 783 -3.29 3.96 39.59
CA LEU A 783 -3.02 2.82 40.46
C LEU A 783 -2.22 3.25 41.68
N LEU A 784 -2.60 2.76 42.85
CA LEU A 784 -1.78 2.89 44.05
C LEU A 784 -0.84 1.69 44.16
N TRP A 785 0.47 1.94 44.19
CA TRP A 785 1.50 0.90 44.24
C TRP A 785 2.44 1.10 45.43
N THR A 786 2.81 0.02 46.12
CA THR A 786 3.79 0.05 47.21
C THR A 786 5.07 -0.67 46.78
N PRO A 787 6.21 0.02 46.67
CA PRO A 787 7.47 -0.58 46.27
C PRO A 787 7.95 -1.66 47.26
N PRO A 788 8.48 -2.79 46.78
CA PRO A 788 8.84 -3.91 47.66
C PRO A 788 10.13 -3.67 48.46
N LYS A 789 11.04 -2.83 47.97
CA LYS A 789 12.36 -2.57 48.58
C LYS A 789 12.77 -1.10 48.40
N GLN A 790 13.78 -0.67 49.16
CA GLN A 790 14.46 0.61 48.93
C GLN A 790 15.14 0.66 47.56
N GLY A 791 15.37 1.86 47.05
CA GLY A 791 16.07 2.10 45.79
C GLY A 791 15.28 2.98 44.83
N THR A 792 15.87 3.23 43.67
CA THR A 792 15.24 3.96 42.58
C THR A 792 14.51 3.00 41.64
N TYR A 793 13.26 3.32 41.29
CA TYR A 793 12.48 2.55 40.33
C TYR A 793 12.11 3.41 39.11
N ILE A 794 12.31 2.86 37.90
CA ILE A 794 11.74 3.42 36.68
C ILE A 794 10.35 2.80 36.51
N ILE A 795 9.30 3.62 36.61
CA ILE A 795 7.93 3.20 36.36
C ILE A 795 7.65 3.33 34.87
N SER A 796 7.26 2.23 34.23
CA SER A 796 6.91 2.18 32.81
C SER A 796 5.43 1.86 32.63
N ALA A 797 4.73 2.69 31.87
CA ALA A 797 3.37 2.46 31.42
C ALA A 797 3.39 2.09 29.93
N ILE A 798 2.85 0.93 29.59
CA ILE A 798 2.90 0.37 28.24
C ILE A 798 1.49 0.11 27.73
N PHE A 799 1.10 0.80 26.67
CA PHE A 799 -0.07 0.47 25.87
C PHE A 799 0.36 -0.35 24.66
N ARG A 800 -0.10 -1.61 24.58
CA ARG A 800 0.30 -2.57 23.53
C ARG A 800 -0.34 -2.31 22.16
N GLY A 801 -1.22 -1.31 22.06
CA GLY A 801 -2.01 -1.06 20.86
C GLY A 801 -3.28 -1.92 20.79
N THR A 802 -4.12 -1.63 19.80
CA THR A 802 -5.37 -2.36 19.50
C THR A 802 -5.54 -2.44 17.98
N GLU A 803 -6.71 -2.86 17.47
CA GLU A 803 -7.00 -2.77 16.03
C GLU A 803 -7.07 -1.30 15.55
N SER A 804 -7.48 -0.39 16.43
CA SER A 804 -7.55 1.05 16.14
C SER A 804 -6.23 1.80 16.34
N TYR A 805 -5.39 1.38 17.30
CA TYR A 805 -4.22 2.16 17.72
C TYR A 805 -2.90 1.40 17.65
N TYR A 806 -1.84 2.04 17.17
CA TYR A 806 -0.48 1.54 17.35
C TYR A 806 -0.02 1.65 18.82
N PRO A 807 0.88 0.77 19.28
CA PRO A 807 1.41 0.80 20.65
C PRO A 807 2.12 2.12 20.98
N SER A 808 2.12 2.47 22.26
CA SER A 808 2.94 3.56 22.82
C SER A 808 3.28 3.29 24.27
N ASN A 809 4.31 3.95 24.80
CA ASN A 809 4.73 3.81 26.19
C ASN A 809 5.24 5.13 26.75
N ALA A 810 5.30 5.23 28.08
CA ALA A 810 5.93 6.32 28.80
C ALA A 810 6.61 5.81 30.07
N GLN A 811 7.59 6.58 30.56
CA GLN A 811 8.34 6.25 31.77
C GLN A 811 8.44 7.46 32.70
N THR A 812 8.53 7.19 33.99
CA THR A 812 8.85 8.15 35.05
C THR A 812 9.72 7.48 36.12
N VAL A 813 10.25 8.23 37.08
CA VAL A 813 11.18 7.72 38.10
C VAL A 813 10.66 8.04 39.49
N VAL A 814 10.81 7.09 40.42
CA VAL A 814 10.51 7.27 41.84
C VAL A 814 11.65 6.78 42.72
N GLY A 815 11.89 7.48 43.83
CA GLY A 815 12.87 7.10 44.84
C GLY A 815 12.21 6.50 46.07
N VAL A 816 12.78 5.42 46.61
CA VAL A 816 12.35 4.79 47.86
C VAL A 816 13.49 4.84 48.85
N LEU A 817 13.35 5.71 49.86
CA LEU A 817 14.34 5.89 50.90
C LEU A 817 14.06 4.97 52.09
N LEU A 818 15.10 4.68 52.87
CA LEU A 818 14.92 4.09 54.19
C LEU A 818 14.05 5.01 55.05
N GLN A 819 13.21 4.40 55.87
CA GLN A 819 12.51 5.13 56.92
C GLN A 819 13.55 5.69 57.89
N GLU A 820 13.63 7.02 58.02
CA GLU A 820 14.42 7.61 59.10
C GLU A 820 13.83 7.14 60.44
N PRO A 821 14.66 6.73 61.41
CA PRO A 821 14.18 6.39 62.73
C PRO A 821 13.41 7.60 63.28
N LYS A 822 12.15 7.36 63.66
CA LYS A 822 11.28 8.35 64.30
C LYS A 822 12.08 9.01 65.44
N PRO A 823 12.23 10.34 65.51
CA PRO A 823 12.88 10.96 66.67
C PRO A 823 12.18 10.48 67.93
N ALA A 824 12.97 10.00 68.89
CA ALA A 824 12.46 9.53 70.18
C ALA A 824 11.50 10.58 70.75
N THR A 825 10.31 10.13 71.17
CA THR A 825 9.35 11.02 71.82
C THR A 825 9.98 11.53 73.12
N PRO A 826 9.66 12.75 73.61
CA PRO A 826 10.26 13.29 74.83
C PRO A 826 10.19 12.34 76.04
N GLU A 827 9.17 11.48 76.07
CA GLU A 827 9.00 10.41 77.08
C GLU A 827 10.10 9.35 77.03
N GLN A 828 10.55 8.90 75.85
CA GLN A 828 11.60 7.89 75.71
C GLN A 828 12.98 8.45 76.09
N VAL A 829 13.26 9.72 75.79
CA VAL A 829 14.47 10.41 76.27
C VAL A 829 14.41 10.63 77.78
N SER A 830 13.22 10.86 78.35
CA SER A 830 13.03 11.00 79.81
C SER A 830 13.23 9.70 80.59
N GLU A 831 12.88 8.54 80.01
CA GLU A 831 13.07 7.22 80.63
C GLU A 831 14.54 6.79 80.57
N GLU A 832 15.23 7.05 79.45
CA GLU A 832 16.67 6.77 79.33
C GLU A 832 17.50 7.66 80.27
N ILE A 833 17.17 8.96 80.37
CA ILE A 833 17.79 9.88 81.33
C ILE A 833 17.41 9.50 82.79
N SER A 834 16.17 9.10 83.09
CA SER A 834 15.77 8.64 84.44
C SER A 834 16.50 7.36 84.86
N SER A 835 16.69 6.41 83.93
CA SER A 835 17.37 5.14 84.19
C SER A 835 18.87 5.32 84.46
N GLN A 836 19.49 6.35 83.87
CA GLN A 836 20.90 6.70 84.11
C GLN A 836 21.11 7.62 85.33
N ILE A 837 20.09 8.36 85.77
CA ILE A 837 20.14 9.19 86.99
C ILE A 837 19.83 8.38 88.26
N ALA A 838 19.13 7.25 88.15
CA ALA A 838 18.78 6.40 89.30
C ALA A 838 19.97 5.97 90.18
N PRO A 839 21.16 5.60 89.66
CA PRO A 839 22.32 5.28 90.50
C PRO A 839 22.97 6.50 91.16
N ILE A 840 22.87 7.68 90.54
CA ILE A 840 23.48 8.93 91.01
C ILE A 840 22.66 9.54 92.16
N GLN A 841 21.32 9.42 92.11
CA GLN A 841 20.44 9.94 93.16
C GLN A 841 20.57 9.16 94.48
N SER A 842 20.84 7.84 94.43
CA SER A 842 21.14 7.02 95.62
C SER A 842 22.46 7.41 96.30
N LEU A 843 23.47 7.83 95.53
CA LEU A 843 24.75 8.33 96.07
C LEU A 843 24.61 9.71 96.73
N ILE A 844 23.79 10.59 96.16
CA ILE A 844 23.51 11.92 96.72
C ILE A 844 22.71 11.81 98.02
N ASN A 845 21.72 10.92 98.11
CA ASN A 845 20.93 10.72 99.33
C ASN A 845 21.76 10.15 100.50
N ILE A 846 22.72 9.25 100.23
CA ILE A 846 23.66 8.75 101.25
C ILE A 846 24.60 9.88 101.72
N LEU A 847 25.09 10.72 100.80
CA LEU A 847 25.96 11.86 101.15
C LEU A 847 25.22 12.90 102.00
N THR A 848 23.93 13.11 101.75
CA THR A 848 23.13 14.13 102.43
C THR A 848 22.77 13.69 103.85
N ILE A 849 22.54 12.40 104.07
CA ILE A 849 22.36 11.82 105.42
C ILE A 849 23.66 11.89 106.24
N LEU A 850 24.81 11.65 105.61
CA LEU A 850 26.12 11.76 106.29
C LEU A 850 26.45 13.21 106.69
N VAL A 851 26.12 14.20 105.84
CA VAL A 851 26.31 15.62 106.15
C VAL A 851 25.34 16.10 107.25
N ALA A 852 24.09 15.62 107.26
CA ALA A 852 23.14 15.93 108.32
C ALA A 852 23.58 15.37 109.70
N ILE A 853 24.14 14.15 109.73
CA ILE A 853 24.69 13.55 110.96
C ILE A 853 25.92 14.33 111.44
N ALA A 854 26.80 14.78 110.54
CA ALA A 854 27.98 15.59 110.88
C ALA A 854 27.59 16.97 111.46
N ILE A 855 26.53 17.60 110.96
CA ILE A 855 26.02 18.88 111.47
C ILE A 855 25.39 18.70 112.86
N VAL A 856 24.66 17.62 113.11
CA VAL A 856 24.10 17.33 114.44
C VAL A 856 25.21 17.06 115.48
N ILE A 857 26.26 16.31 115.11
CA ILE A 857 27.42 16.09 115.99
C ILE A 857 28.20 17.40 116.23
N GLY A 858 28.32 18.26 115.21
CA GLY A 858 28.94 19.58 115.32
C GLY A 858 28.18 20.52 116.27
N VAL A 859 26.85 20.54 116.20
CA VAL A 859 26.00 21.36 117.07
C VAL A 859 26.00 20.84 118.51
N VAL A 860 26.00 19.52 118.73
CA VAL A 860 26.12 18.93 120.07
C VAL A 860 27.48 19.25 120.71
N ASN A 861 28.57 19.19 119.95
CA ASN A 861 29.90 19.55 120.46
C ASN A 861 30.05 21.05 120.73
N LEU A 862 29.40 21.91 119.94
CA LEU A 862 29.38 23.37 120.17
C LEU A 862 28.59 23.73 121.44
N VAL A 863 27.48 23.03 121.71
CA VAL A 863 26.69 23.19 122.94
C VAL A 863 27.44 22.67 124.17
N ILE A 864 28.23 21.60 124.05
CA ILE A 864 29.10 21.10 125.12
C ILE A 864 30.30 22.04 125.38
N ALA A 865 30.84 22.70 124.35
CA ALA A 865 31.91 23.69 124.47
C ALA A 865 31.44 24.99 125.15
N ILE A 866 30.22 25.45 124.85
CA ILE A 866 29.64 26.66 125.46
C ILE A 866 29.25 26.43 126.94
N MET A 867 28.99 25.19 127.36
CA MET A 867 28.74 24.86 128.78
C MET A 867 30.02 24.66 129.63
N LYS A 868 31.22 24.71 129.03
CA LYS A 868 32.51 24.57 129.75
C LYS A 868 33.26 25.87 130.03
N HIS A 869 32.73 27.03 129.62
CA HIS A 869 33.28 28.34 130.00
C HIS A 869 32.20 29.23 130.60
N LYS A 870 32.05 29.08 131.93
CA LYS A 870 32.01 30.24 132.83
C LYS A 870 33.44 30.61 133.20
#